data_AF-A0A158R576-F1
#
_entry.id   AF-A0A158R576-F1
#
_cell.length_a   1.000
_cell.length_b   1.000
_cell.length_c   1.000
_cell.angle_alpha   90.00
_cell.angle_beta   90.00
_cell.angle_gamma   90.00
#
_symmetry.space_group_name_H-M   'P 1'
#
loop_
_entity.id
_entity.type
_entity.pdbx_description
1 polymer ?
#
loop_
_entity_poly.entity_id
_entity_poly.type
_entity_poly.pdbx_seq_one_letter_code
_entity_poly.pdbx_strand_id
1 'polypeptide(L)'
;MWYFIFLIHFLQKKRAVLERLTLRKKQAWLTGYDDRGFLRLYAPTRSRSIVFPVTVETTVAEVCSVLGFDSIYLQIGGLHISKLKPEVRLLELQNEILMTIGYESANECSKIGDATHLTHIFCFYMGQPEHSNAAGTSKDILVANCYVRKGRMLHKWLKRRCVLYNGTIRIENAYCYILTLGNGNEDEVIILSRYRIEVSDCNRGKYLRISDSSKHYCLLFDAIGEMNLWLTRVLQTQIAPSCDLSEQRLLFLPDRLFCVGVDKQILSLNLRRNSLQHKTSELARTPSLGWLDDLTRLSSLRMLNISDNSLKIFPKSIVQLTCLTELYLSGNCLQEIPPEISHLQNLVTLNLSNNWLKTLPNELSNCSNLSNLDLSFNYFIQIPVALFNLKFLTSIQLAGNELTATSVQALTSLPFQKLDFRRNAFTRSLRITSFMFESLILHCERLQLRSLRINGASLKYLYADENELSQVIIMPIPIHLVVFSFPYNKLSLLPDWITDLPMIETIFAQHNAIYQLPYRIFMNVSSLKYLHVDHNFIELLPDAIENCSIEVLALHSNHLTQLPINLLKSAHKLRNLNVSFNQLNQLPPPNSMIDLNKLQFLRAAANKLDESVMNTIVSCRRLRVIDLSYNRLRFFDDSCLLRLTMLEEVYLSANQLTSISYAFGMLPNLQVLRLHSNFITAIPDLSQSPSLTLLDISNNKLNKMDTHLYMAKTLKHLDLTCNPTLHVNAKNIRLNRDDRSISVVDVGSQSNSLFYQMGFSETAGQKNKLCIQQIRRSVGAKSTYGIVDGGCNDQIPSLIADKLNSYITSTNPTNALDLKMGLINAHEHLGQVGERLGASALLLLITTTHIYCANVGHCRAILCRRGIATDISGACDTLTPEQYSSLRSGNATITKDNVIEGVCPCIRQLGFTFLYPAIVPNPAKRTSTICDGDEFIVIASKAVWKLLSQQQVVELLRPIKNPQIAAKKLQDTVQSLEHNGNVSVIVIRINWLNEFTNDNHTSNTRSVAVHTSPEKIAFSEEDLAKHGETTLRNIEERLERISEAISKIEDDSNNNRTSLNVLDCLDLIARRSLKRGPTCSTPQESITNAHSYGELNYTCQTSSTLSAPPDPLIQPTYTFDTTTTVTSITTTAPAPVSTACKVALSNTSVQPVANSNDENSDNICALRKRTNPEANFKDLQQQNHYARYSIRGRVELFNNLDTDTKTSRERFHKARLSVGRHLRMKTPDITDDTMH
;
A
#
# COMPACT_ATOMS: atom_id res chain seq x y z
N MET A 1 0.48 -28.05 46.73
CA MET A 1 -0.35 -29.26 46.55
C MET A 1 -1.73 -29.16 47.21
N TRP A 2 -1.89 -29.30 48.54
CA TRP A 2 -3.23 -29.43 49.17
C TRP A 2 -4.26 -28.35 48.78
N TYR A 3 -3.87 -27.07 48.74
CA TYR A 3 -4.75 -25.97 48.31
C TYR A 3 -5.19 -26.08 46.83
N PHE A 4 -4.34 -26.67 45.99
CA PHE A 4 -4.59 -26.91 44.55
C PHE A 4 -5.57 -28.08 44.35
N ILE A 5 -5.38 -29.16 45.12
CA ILE A 5 -6.31 -30.31 45.19
C ILE A 5 -7.68 -29.83 45.70
N PHE A 6 -7.72 -28.95 46.71
CA PHE A 6 -8.96 -28.38 47.22
C PHE A 6 -9.67 -27.52 46.16
N LEU A 7 -8.94 -26.71 45.39
CA LEU A 7 -9.50 -25.90 44.31
C LEU A 7 -10.08 -26.78 43.19
N ILE A 8 -9.36 -27.83 42.77
CA ILE A 8 -9.84 -28.80 41.77
C ILE A 8 -11.10 -29.52 42.27
N HIS A 9 -11.12 -30.00 43.51
CA HIS A 9 -12.27 -30.71 44.06
C HIS A 9 -13.49 -29.79 44.30
N PHE A 10 -13.26 -28.50 44.53
CA PHE A 10 -14.31 -27.47 44.62
C PHE A 10 -14.90 -27.14 43.24
N LEU A 11 -14.06 -27.04 42.20
CA LEU A 11 -14.49 -26.82 40.82
C LEU A 11 -15.24 -28.03 40.23
N GLN A 12 -14.85 -29.26 40.59
CA GLN A 12 -15.51 -30.49 40.10
C GLN A 12 -16.96 -30.67 40.58
N LYS A 13 -17.40 -30.02 41.67
CA LYS A 13 -18.71 -30.27 42.32
C LYS A 13 -19.77 -29.19 42.12
N LYS A 14 -19.49 -28.13 41.38
CA LYS A 14 -20.49 -27.17 40.89
C LYS A 14 -20.21 -26.83 39.44
N ARG A 15 -21.24 -26.80 38.58
CA ARG A 15 -21.17 -26.07 37.30
C ARG A 15 -20.62 -24.67 37.61
N ALA A 16 -19.50 -24.30 36.99
CA ALA A 16 -18.74 -23.12 37.38
C ALA A 16 -19.54 -21.84 37.19
N VAL A 17 -20.20 -21.38 38.25
CA VAL A 17 -20.73 -20.02 38.36
C VAL A 17 -19.50 -19.11 38.46
N LEU A 18 -19.08 -18.61 37.30
CA LEU A 18 -18.01 -17.63 37.16
C LEU A 18 -18.38 -16.37 37.96
N GLU A 19 -17.92 -16.30 39.21
CA GLU A 19 -18.02 -15.09 40.01
C GLU A 19 -17.40 -13.92 39.26
N ARG A 20 -18.07 -12.77 39.30
CA ARG A 20 -17.59 -11.54 38.66
C ARG A 20 -16.32 -11.08 39.36
N LEU A 21 -15.16 -11.40 38.79
CA LEU A 21 -13.83 -11.04 39.29
C LEU A 21 -13.74 -9.53 39.53
N THR A 22 -13.78 -9.13 40.80
CA THR A 22 -13.63 -7.73 41.23
C THR A 22 -12.17 -7.29 41.09
N LEU A 23 -11.94 -5.98 40.96
CA LEU A 23 -10.60 -5.42 40.80
C LEU A 23 -9.65 -5.84 41.95
N ARG A 24 -10.16 -5.88 43.20
CA ARG A 24 -9.43 -6.38 44.37
C ARG A 24 -9.04 -7.86 44.25
N LYS A 25 -9.96 -8.73 43.77
CA LYS A 25 -9.65 -10.15 43.52
C LYS A 25 -8.59 -10.32 42.42
N LYS A 26 -8.62 -9.50 41.36
CA LYS A 26 -7.58 -9.48 40.33
C LYS A 26 -6.22 -9.04 40.85
N GLN A 27 -6.16 -7.95 41.61
CA GLN A 27 -4.92 -7.45 42.21
C GLN A 27 -4.30 -8.51 43.13
N ALA A 28 -5.09 -9.13 44.01
CA ALA A 28 -4.64 -10.18 44.93
C ALA A 28 -4.10 -11.46 44.21
N TRP A 29 -4.57 -11.77 43.00
CA TRP A 29 -4.05 -12.88 42.20
C TRP A 29 -2.65 -12.60 41.63
N LEU A 30 -2.39 -11.35 41.24
CA LEU A 30 -1.16 -10.90 40.60
C LEU A 30 -0.06 -10.44 41.58
N THR A 31 -0.42 -10.03 42.80
CA THR A 31 0.56 -9.54 43.79
C THR A 31 1.50 -10.65 44.27
N GLY A 32 2.78 -10.53 43.92
CA GLY A 32 3.87 -11.38 44.40
C GLY A 32 4.17 -12.63 43.56
N TYR A 33 3.58 -12.74 42.36
CA TYR A 33 3.63 -13.96 41.54
C TYR A 33 3.71 -13.62 40.04
N ASP A 34 4.93 -13.60 39.49
CA ASP A 34 5.14 -13.41 38.04
C ASP A 34 4.76 -14.64 37.20
N ASP A 35 4.50 -15.79 37.83
CA ASP A 35 3.98 -17.02 37.20
C ASP A 35 2.49 -16.93 36.84
N ARG A 36 1.80 -15.83 37.14
CA ARG A 36 0.33 -15.74 37.08
C ARG A 36 -0.17 -14.64 36.16
N GLY A 37 -1.34 -14.89 35.56
CA GLY A 37 -2.03 -13.94 34.71
C GLY A 37 -3.51 -14.27 34.53
N PHE A 38 -4.10 -13.59 33.56
CA PHE A 38 -5.47 -13.80 33.10
C PHE A 38 -5.50 -13.94 31.58
N LEU A 39 -6.39 -14.81 31.08
CA LEU A 39 -6.73 -14.93 29.67
C LEU A 39 -8.18 -14.49 29.46
N ARG A 40 -8.46 -13.79 28.36
CA ARG A 40 -9.83 -13.59 27.88
C ARG A 40 -10.18 -14.62 26.81
N LEU A 41 -11.15 -15.48 27.13
CA LEU A 41 -11.62 -16.56 26.25
C LEU A 41 -13.00 -16.19 25.67
N TYR A 42 -13.16 -16.30 24.35
CA TYR A 42 -14.36 -15.93 23.62
C TYR A 42 -15.22 -17.15 23.28
N ALA A 43 -16.54 -17.01 23.32
CA ALA A 43 -17.43 -18.01 22.74
C ALA A 43 -17.30 -18.01 21.19
N PRO A 44 -17.58 -19.14 20.51
CA PRO A 44 -17.48 -19.29 19.05
C PRO A 44 -18.08 -18.13 18.25
N THR A 45 -19.28 -17.68 18.62
CA THR A 45 -20.03 -16.62 17.94
C THR A 45 -19.54 -15.19 18.24
N ARG A 46 -18.41 -15.01 18.94
CA ARG A 46 -17.92 -13.73 19.54
C ARG A 46 -18.88 -13.03 20.52
N SER A 47 -20.12 -13.50 20.67
CA SER A 47 -21.22 -12.88 21.44
C SER A 47 -20.96 -12.67 22.95
N ARG A 48 -20.03 -13.43 23.53
CA ARG A 48 -19.66 -13.35 24.95
C ARG A 48 -18.19 -13.75 25.14
N SER A 49 -17.56 -13.22 26.19
CA SER A 49 -16.23 -13.64 26.65
C SER A 49 -16.22 -13.86 28.15
N ILE A 50 -15.34 -14.75 28.61
CA ILE A 50 -15.01 -14.97 30.02
C ILE A 50 -13.57 -14.55 30.28
N VAL A 51 -13.25 -14.26 31.54
CA VAL A 51 -11.88 -14.02 32.00
C VAL A 51 -11.50 -15.17 32.93
N PHE A 52 -10.43 -15.88 32.59
CA PHE A 52 -10.00 -17.09 33.28
C PHE A 52 -8.60 -16.89 33.89
N PRO A 53 -8.40 -17.14 35.20
CA PRO A 53 -7.08 -17.08 35.83
C PRO A 53 -6.23 -18.26 35.39
N VAL A 54 -4.94 -18.01 35.11
CA VAL A 54 -3.99 -19.05 34.68
C VAL A 54 -2.60 -18.81 35.28
N THR A 55 -1.80 -19.88 35.30
CA THR A 55 -0.36 -19.84 35.51
C THR A 55 0.41 -20.01 34.19
N VAL A 56 1.71 -19.74 34.20
CA VAL A 56 2.66 -20.02 33.11
C VAL A 56 2.63 -21.50 32.71
N GLU A 57 2.48 -22.41 33.67
CA GLU A 57 2.40 -23.86 33.42
C GLU A 57 1.06 -24.31 32.82
N THR A 58 0.00 -23.50 32.91
CA THR A 58 -1.37 -23.92 32.55
C THR A 58 -1.53 -24.19 31.06
N THR A 59 -1.89 -25.44 30.73
CA THR A 59 -2.04 -25.95 29.36
C THR A 59 -3.44 -25.77 28.78
N VAL A 60 -3.55 -25.84 27.43
CA VAL A 60 -4.83 -25.94 26.73
C VAL A 60 -5.66 -27.12 27.25
N ALA A 61 -5.05 -28.29 27.47
CA ALA A 61 -5.73 -29.49 27.95
C ALA A 61 -6.46 -29.26 29.29
N GLU A 62 -5.78 -28.63 30.25
CA GLU A 62 -6.35 -28.34 31.57
C GLU A 62 -7.52 -27.37 31.49
N VAL A 63 -7.37 -26.25 30.76
CA VAL A 63 -8.44 -25.26 30.56
C VAL A 63 -9.65 -25.89 29.84
N CYS A 64 -9.42 -26.70 28.81
CA CYS A 64 -10.44 -27.49 28.12
C CYS A 64 -11.20 -28.43 29.09
N SER A 65 -10.49 -29.13 29.98
CA SER A 65 -11.08 -30.05 30.96
C SER A 65 -11.95 -29.35 32.02
N VAL A 66 -11.55 -28.14 32.46
CA VAL A 66 -12.28 -27.37 33.50
C VAL A 66 -13.50 -26.66 32.90
N LEU A 67 -13.42 -26.21 31.65
CA LEU A 67 -14.51 -25.49 30.99
C LEU A 67 -15.46 -26.38 30.17
N GLY A 68 -15.06 -27.61 29.82
CA GLY A 68 -15.88 -28.58 29.09
C GLY A 68 -15.92 -28.34 27.57
N PHE A 69 -14.76 -28.08 26.94
CA PHE A 69 -14.64 -27.85 25.49
C PHE A 69 -13.48 -28.64 24.87
N ASP A 70 -13.65 -29.15 23.65
CA ASP A 70 -12.69 -30.08 23.01
C ASP A 70 -11.34 -29.45 22.62
N SER A 71 -11.30 -28.13 22.39
CA SER A 71 -10.08 -27.42 21.98
C SER A 71 -10.22 -25.90 22.05
N ILE A 72 -9.07 -25.21 22.13
CA ILE A 72 -8.98 -23.76 22.02
C ILE A 72 -8.39 -23.39 20.64
N TYR A 73 -8.94 -22.34 20.03
CA TYR A 73 -8.43 -21.78 18.77
C TYR A 73 -7.87 -20.38 19.02
N LEU A 74 -6.71 -20.07 18.44
CA LEU A 74 -6.16 -18.73 18.42
C LEU A 74 -6.45 -18.08 17.07
N GLN A 75 -7.08 -16.91 17.08
CA GLN A 75 -7.09 -16.00 15.95
C GLN A 75 -6.08 -14.89 16.19
N ILE A 76 -5.27 -14.54 15.18
CA ILE A 76 -4.43 -13.34 15.18
C ILE A 76 -4.90 -12.38 14.08
N GLY A 77 -5.04 -11.12 14.46
CA GLY A 77 -5.56 -10.05 13.61
C GLY A 77 -6.89 -10.40 12.95
N GLY A 78 -7.10 -9.87 11.74
CA GLY A 78 -8.33 -10.03 11.00
C GLY A 78 -8.47 -11.30 10.16
N LEU A 79 -7.53 -12.26 10.17
CA LEU A 79 -7.46 -13.32 9.14
C LEU A 79 -7.24 -14.75 9.64
N HIS A 80 -6.07 -15.05 10.22
CA HIS A 80 -5.65 -16.45 10.44
C HIS A 80 -6.23 -17.03 11.74
N ILE A 81 -6.73 -18.27 11.66
CA ILE A 81 -7.30 -19.02 12.80
C ILE A 81 -6.59 -20.38 12.90
N SER A 82 -5.91 -20.64 14.01
CA SER A 82 -5.22 -21.90 14.27
C SER A 82 -5.86 -22.64 15.45
N LYS A 83 -5.97 -23.97 15.33
CA LYS A 83 -6.28 -24.85 16.47
C LYS A 83 -5.01 -25.00 17.31
N LEU A 84 -5.07 -24.68 18.60
CA LEU A 84 -3.93 -24.91 19.50
C LEU A 84 -3.82 -26.39 19.86
N LYS A 85 -2.60 -26.87 20.09
CA LYS A 85 -2.38 -28.23 20.58
C LYS A 85 -2.67 -28.32 22.09
N PRO A 86 -3.00 -29.52 22.63
CA PRO A 86 -3.27 -29.72 24.05
C PRO A 86 -2.14 -29.27 24.98
N GLU A 87 -0.88 -29.37 24.54
CA GLU A 87 0.31 -29.09 25.35
C GLU A 87 0.68 -27.60 25.41
N VAL A 88 0.02 -26.73 24.63
CA VAL A 88 0.35 -25.31 24.55
C VAL A 88 0.05 -24.62 25.88
N ARG A 89 1.06 -23.94 26.44
CA ARG A 89 0.94 -23.07 27.61
C ARG A 89 0.37 -21.73 27.19
N LEU A 90 -0.85 -21.42 27.62
CA LEU A 90 -1.61 -20.29 27.09
C LEU A 90 -1.08 -18.93 27.57
N LEU A 91 -0.60 -18.85 28.82
CA LEU A 91 -0.04 -17.60 29.35
C LEU A 91 1.34 -17.29 28.74
N GLU A 92 2.17 -18.30 28.48
CA GLU A 92 3.43 -18.12 27.74
C GLU A 92 3.16 -17.54 26.34
N LEU A 93 2.25 -18.16 25.58
CA LEU A 93 1.89 -17.71 24.23
C LEU A 93 1.28 -16.29 24.21
N GLN A 94 0.44 -15.95 25.20
CA GLN A 94 -0.07 -14.58 25.35
C GLN A 94 1.06 -13.59 25.64
N ASN A 95 1.99 -13.94 26.54
CA ASN A 95 3.10 -13.07 26.90
C ASN A 95 4.11 -12.93 25.75
N GLU A 96 4.36 -13.98 24.97
CA GLU A 96 5.17 -13.94 23.74
C GLU A 96 4.60 -12.93 22.72
N ILE A 97 3.28 -12.96 22.49
CA ILE A 97 2.58 -12.02 21.60
C ILE A 97 2.69 -10.59 22.13
N LEU A 98 2.45 -10.36 23.43
CA LEU A 98 2.52 -9.03 24.04
C LEU A 98 3.96 -8.48 24.08
N MET A 99 4.98 -9.30 24.35
CA MET A 99 6.38 -8.88 24.28
C MET A 99 6.81 -8.55 22.84
N THR A 100 6.30 -9.31 21.86
CA THR A 100 6.52 -9.03 20.42
C THR A 100 5.89 -7.69 20.00
N ILE A 101 4.68 -7.40 20.49
CA ILE A 101 3.99 -6.09 20.34
C ILE A 101 4.78 -4.95 21.00
N GLY A 102 5.46 -5.22 22.11
CA GLY A 102 6.45 -4.32 22.70
C GLY A 102 6.48 -4.23 24.21
N TYR A 103 5.67 -5.01 24.94
CA TYR A 103 5.76 -5.08 26.41
C TYR A 103 7.14 -5.62 26.85
N GLU A 104 7.66 -5.15 27.99
CA GLU A 104 9.02 -5.47 28.43
C GLU A 104 9.07 -6.37 29.68
N SER A 105 7.95 -6.59 30.37
CA SER A 105 7.87 -7.50 31.51
C SER A 105 6.62 -8.39 31.52
N ALA A 106 6.75 -9.60 32.08
CA ALA A 106 5.63 -10.53 32.28
C ALA A 106 4.53 -9.92 33.17
N ASN A 107 4.92 -9.14 34.18
CA ASN A 107 4.01 -8.45 35.11
C ASN A 107 3.13 -7.39 34.41
N GLU A 108 3.61 -6.74 33.34
CA GLU A 108 2.76 -5.89 32.48
C GLU A 108 1.84 -6.74 31.60
N CYS A 109 2.36 -7.81 30.99
CA CYS A 109 1.58 -8.71 30.14
C CYS A 109 0.38 -9.32 30.91
N SER A 110 0.62 -9.77 32.15
CA SER A 110 -0.41 -10.32 33.04
C SER A 110 -1.43 -9.29 33.54
N LYS A 111 -1.14 -7.99 33.47
CA LYS A 111 -2.11 -6.91 33.77
C LYS A 111 -2.99 -6.57 32.57
N ILE A 112 -2.48 -6.67 31.34
CA ILE A 112 -3.20 -6.29 30.11
C ILE A 112 -3.92 -7.47 29.43
N GLY A 113 -3.51 -8.72 29.69
CA GLY A 113 -4.02 -9.92 28.99
C GLY A 113 -5.54 -10.18 29.03
N ASP A 114 -6.28 -9.57 29.96
CA ASP A 114 -7.75 -9.62 29.97
C ASP A 114 -8.45 -8.38 29.39
N ALA A 115 -7.72 -7.44 28.78
CA ALA A 115 -8.29 -6.25 28.17
C ALA A 115 -9.14 -6.55 26.94
N THR A 116 -10.17 -5.74 26.69
CA THR A 116 -11.13 -5.95 25.59
C THR A 116 -10.66 -5.40 24.25
N HIS A 117 -9.77 -4.40 24.22
CA HIS A 117 -9.21 -3.84 22.99
C HIS A 117 -8.29 -4.82 22.24
N LEU A 118 -7.69 -5.79 22.95
CA LEU A 118 -6.83 -6.82 22.35
C LEU A 118 -7.56 -7.71 21.33
N THR A 119 -8.91 -7.69 21.29
CA THR A 119 -9.75 -8.41 20.29
C THR A 119 -9.35 -8.23 18.84
N HIS A 120 -8.81 -7.06 18.48
CA HIS A 120 -8.40 -6.72 17.12
C HIS A 120 -6.93 -7.08 16.84
N ILE A 121 -6.23 -7.58 17.86
CA ILE A 121 -4.86 -8.08 17.80
C ILE A 121 -4.84 -9.61 17.91
N PHE A 122 -5.50 -10.19 18.91
CA PHE A 122 -5.70 -11.63 19.03
C PHE A 122 -6.98 -12.01 19.80
N CYS A 123 -7.48 -13.22 19.56
CA CYS A 123 -8.58 -13.83 20.32
C CYS A 123 -8.36 -15.32 20.54
N PHE A 124 -8.49 -15.77 21.79
CA PHE A 124 -8.61 -17.20 22.13
C PHE A 124 -10.09 -17.62 22.16
N TYR A 125 -10.47 -18.65 21.42
CA TYR A 125 -11.85 -19.16 21.34
C TYR A 125 -12.02 -20.49 22.07
N MET A 126 -13.15 -20.61 22.78
CA MET A 126 -13.62 -21.85 23.41
C MET A 126 -14.35 -22.69 22.35
N GLY A 127 -13.64 -23.60 21.69
CA GLY A 127 -14.13 -24.32 20.51
C GLY A 127 -13.93 -23.56 19.19
N GLN A 128 -14.33 -24.20 18.09
CA GLN A 128 -14.16 -23.64 16.74
C GLN A 128 -15.00 -22.36 16.57
N PRO A 129 -14.43 -21.25 16.06
CA PRO A 129 -15.18 -20.01 15.82
C PRO A 129 -16.38 -20.22 14.89
N GLU A 130 -17.51 -19.61 15.24
CA GLU A 130 -18.74 -19.61 14.45
C GLU A 130 -18.84 -18.32 13.64
N HIS A 131 -18.71 -18.43 12.33
CA HIS A 131 -18.77 -17.30 11.40
C HIS A 131 -20.17 -16.66 11.41
N SER A 132 -20.32 -15.51 12.08
CA SER A 132 -21.47 -14.64 11.90
C SER A 132 -21.48 -14.13 10.46
N ASN A 133 -22.54 -14.46 9.72
CA ASN A 133 -22.51 -14.43 8.26
C ASN A 133 -22.71 -13.01 7.70
N ALA A 134 -21.60 -12.35 7.37
CA ALA A 134 -21.59 -11.28 6.36
C ALA A 134 -21.71 -11.84 4.92
N ALA A 135 -21.62 -13.16 4.72
CA ALA A 135 -21.62 -13.82 3.41
C ALA A 135 -22.52 -15.09 3.35
N GLY A 136 -23.85 -14.93 3.42
CA GLY A 136 -24.83 -15.87 2.81
C GLY A 136 -25.02 -17.31 3.35
N THR A 137 -24.22 -17.78 4.29
CA THR A 137 -24.20 -19.19 4.78
C THR A 137 -24.61 -19.37 6.25
N SER A 138 -25.65 -18.68 6.72
CA SER A 138 -26.34 -19.15 7.94
C SER A 138 -26.86 -20.58 7.69
N LYS A 139 -26.80 -21.46 8.71
CA LYS A 139 -27.22 -22.87 8.58
C LYS A 139 -28.74 -23.07 8.52
N ASP A 140 -29.50 -21.99 8.67
CA ASP A 140 -30.95 -21.97 8.80
C ASP A 140 -31.64 -22.64 7.60
N ILE A 141 -32.21 -23.81 7.88
CA ILE A 141 -33.19 -24.47 7.03
C ILE A 141 -34.39 -23.53 6.93
N LEU A 142 -34.65 -22.96 5.75
CA LEU A 142 -35.81 -22.10 5.56
C LEU A 142 -37.04 -23.00 5.35
N VAL A 143 -38.06 -22.85 6.18
CA VAL A 143 -39.31 -23.64 6.12
C VAL A 143 -40.47 -22.68 5.92
N ALA A 144 -41.24 -22.89 4.85
CA ALA A 144 -42.36 -22.03 4.47
C ALA A 144 -43.57 -22.85 4.04
N ASN A 145 -44.75 -22.53 4.57
CA ASN A 145 -46.02 -23.15 4.15
C ASN A 145 -46.59 -22.42 2.91
N CYS A 146 -45.84 -22.36 1.82
CA CYS A 146 -46.20 -21.58 0.64
C CYS A 146 -47.19 -22.31 -0.30
N TYR A 147 -47.87 -21.57 -1.17
CA TYR A 147 -48.68 -22.11 -2.25
C TYR A 147 -47.80 -22.53 -3.42
N VAL A 148 -47.83 -23.82 -3.75
CA VAL A 148 -47.09 -24.43 -4.85
C VAL A 148 -48.00 -24.67 -6.05
N ARG A 149 -47.53 -24.31 -7.24
CA ARG A 149 -48.11 -24.73 -8.53
C ARG A 149 -47.03 -25.34 -9.42
N LYS A 150 -47.33 -26.48 -10.04
CA LYS A 150 -46.45 -27.22 -10.96
C LYS A 150 -46.97 -27.07 -12.40
N GLY A 151 -46.11 -27.21 -13.41
CA GLY A 151 -46.48 -27.27 -14.83
C GLY A 151 -46.78 -25.92 -15.51
N ARG A 152 -47.01 -25.95 -16.83
CA ARG A 152 -47.19 -24.74 -17.67
C ARG A 152 -48.65 -24.28 -17.83
N MET A 153 -49.65 -25.13 -17.61
CA MET A 153 -51.08 -24.83 -17.80
C MET A 153 -51.94 -25.31 -16.62
N LEU A 154 -53.00 -24.55 -16.30
CA LEU A 154 -54.20 -24.89 -15.51
C LEU A 154 -54.10 -25.60 -14.13
N HIS A 155 -52.92 -26.01 -13.64
CA HIS A 155 -52.81 -26.61 -12.30
C HIS A 155 -53.19 -25.62 -11.18
N LYS A 156 -53.96 -26.11 -10.20
CA LYS A 156 -54.36 -25.34 -9.01
C LYS A 156 -53.16 -25.07 -8.10
N TRP A 157 -53.16 -23.90 -7.44
CA TRP A 157 -52.25 -23.59 -6.34
C TRP A 157 -52.63 -24.42 -5.10
N LEU A 158 -51.68 -25.22 -4.58
CA LEU A 158 -51.86 -26.04 -3.38
C LEU A 158 -50.91 -25.56 -2.28
N LYS A 159 -51.42 -25.31 -1.07
CA LYS A 159 -50.54 -24.95 0.07
C LYS A 159 -49.76 -26.19 0.49
N ARG A 160 -48.43 -26.12 0.49
CA ARG A 160 -47.52 -27.23 0.85
C ARG A 160 -46.42 -26.69 1.75
N ARG A 161 -45.98 -27.50 2.70
CA ARG A 161 -44.78 -27.21 3.47
C ARG A 161 -43.56 -27.41 2.57
N CYS A 162 -42.77 -26.35 2.41
CA CYS A 162 -41.58 -26.35 1.58
C CYS A 162 -40.36 -26.10 2.46
N VAL A 163 -39.29 -26.84 2.22
CA VAL A 163 -38.07 -26.84 3.03
C VAL A 163 -36.87 -26.58 2.11
N LEU A 164 -36.21 -25.43 2.28
CA LEU A 164 -35.02 -25.02 1.54
C LEU A 164 -33.77 -25.25 2.38
N TYR A 165 -32.92 -26.19 1.92
CA TYR A 165 -31.67 -26.56 2.56
C TYR A 165 -30.61 -26.99 1.51
N ASN A 166 -29.36 -26.57 1.69
CA ASN A 166 -28.19 -26.93 0.87
C ASN A 166 -28.43 -27.00 -0.66
N GLY A 167 -29.06 -25.96 -1.23
CA GLY A 167 -29.32 -25.89 -2.67
C GLY A 167 -30.48 -26.75 -3.17
N THR A 168 -31.29 -27.30 -2.27
CA THR A 168 -32.50 -28.08 -2.60
C THR A 168 -33.74 -27.45 -1.97
N ILE A 169 -34.88 -27.56 -2.65
CA ILE A 169 -36.21 -27.31 -2.07
C ILE A 169 -36.98 -28.63 -2.08
N ARG A 170 -37.26 -29.17 -0.89
CA ARG A 170 -38.18 -30.30 -0.70
C ARG A 170 -39.61 -29.76 -0.55
N ILE A 171 -40.54 -30.26 -1.35
CA ILE A 171 -41.97 -29.95 -1.26
C ILE A 171 -42.68 -31.14 -0.62
N GLU A 172 -43.14 -30.97 0.63
CA GLU A 172 -43.79 -32.03 1.40
C GLU A 172 -45.18 -32.36 0.85
N ASN A 173 -45.42 -33.65 0.60
CA ASN A 173 -46.63 -34.12 -0.04
C ASN A 173 -47.68 -34.53 1.02
N ALA A 174 -48.51 -33.56 1.40
CA ALA A 174 -49.58 -33.59 2.43
C ALA A 174 -50.68 -34.68 2.35
N TYR A 175 -50.42 -35.87 1.79
CA TYR A 175 -51.25 -37.07 1.88
C TYR A 175 -50.39 -38.26 2.38
N CYS A 176 -49.97 -38.20 3.65
CA CYS A 176 -49.22 -39.29 4.30
C CYS A 176 -49.73 -39.59 5.73
N TYR A 177 -51.03 -39.40 5.96
CA TYR A 177 -51.73 -39.73 7.21
C TYR A 177 -53.04 -40.48 6.92
N ILE A 178 -52.93 -41.66 6.31
CA ILE A 178 -53.91 -42.77 6.34
C ILE A 178 -53.16 -44.05 5.91
N LEU A 179 -53.48 -45.17 6.54
CA LEU A 179 -52.84 -46.46 6.29
C LEU A 179 -53.46 -47.16 5.07
N THR A 180 -52.68 -47.42 4.02
CA THR A 180 -52.46 -48.77 3.41
C THR A 180 -51.68 -48.72 2.09
N LEU A 181 -50.84 -49.73 1.89
CA LEU A 181 -50.36 -50.33 0.63
C LEU A 181 -50.39 -49.49 -0.67
N GLY A 182 -49.20 -49.04 -1.10
CA GLY A 182 -48.73 -49.46 -2.43
C GLY A 182 -48.98 -48.59 -3.67
N ASN A 183 -48.69 -47.28 -3.65
CA ASN A 183 -47.78 -46.69 -4.64
C ASN A 183 -47.45 -45.18 -4.46
N GLY A 184 -46.18 -44.85 -4.73
CA GLY A 184 -45.64 -43.56 -5.18
C GLY A 184 -46.33 -42.24 -4.81
N ASN A 185 -45.88 -41.61 -3.72
CA ASN A 185 -45.97 -40.15 -3.53
C ASN A 185 -44.82 -39.64 -2.64
N GLU A 186 -43.57 -39.88 -3.07
CA GLU A 186 -42.38 -39.32 -2.41
C GLU A 186 -42.41 -37.78 -2.40
N ASP A 187 -41.75 -37.17 -1.42
CA ASP A 187 -41.58 -35.71 -1.36
C ASP A 187 -40.72 -35.21 -2.52
N GLU A 188 -41.19 -34.18 -3.22
CA GLU A 188 -40.51 -33.74 -4.44
C GLU A 188 -39.34 -32.82 -4.11
N VAL A 189 -38.12 -33.29 -4.38
CA VAL A 189 -36.87 -32.54 -4.16
C VAL A 189 -36.43 -31.83 -5.45
N ILE A 190 -36.55 -30.51 -5.46
CA ILE A 190 -36.03 -29.63 -6.52
C ILE A 190 -34.57 -29.31 -6.19
N ILE A 191 -33.63 -29.77 -7.02
CA ILE A 191 -32.21 -29.40 -6.92
C ILE A 191 -32.00 -28.09 -7.70
N LEU A 192 -31.80 -26.97 -6.99
CA LEU A 192 -31.85 -25.62 -7.56
C LEU A 192 -30.79 -25.35 -8.63
N SER A 193 -29.63 -26.00 -8.57
CA SER A 193 -28.57 -25.85 -9.57
C SER A 193 -28.96 -26.30 -10.98
N ARG A 194 -30.07 -27.04 -11.14
CA ARG A 194 -30.63 -27.47 -12.44
C ARG A 194 -31.68 -26.52 -13.04
N TYR A 195 -32.13 -25.51 -12.29
CA TYR A 195 -33.27 -24.67 -12.68
C TYR A 195 -32.89 -23.18 -12.75
N ARG A 196 -33.48 -22.45 -13.69
CA ARG A 196 -33.47 -20.98 -13.73
C ARG A 196 -34.52 -20.43 -12.75
N ILE A 197 -34.15 -19.45 -11.94
CA ILE A 197 -35.04 -18.83 -10.95
C ILE A 197 -35.30 -17.37 -11.30
N GLU A 198 -36.57 -16.97 -11.26
CA GLU A 198 -37.06 -15.63 -11.57
C GLU A 198 -38.15 -15.23 -10.57
N VAL A 199 -38.36 -13.92 -10.35
CA VAL A 199 -39.60 -13.44 -9.74
C VAL A 199 -40.64 -13.25 -10.84
N SER A 200 -41.88 -13.61 -10.57
CA SER A 200 -43.00 -13.40 -11.50
C SER A 200 -44.24 -12.94 -10.73
N ASP A 201 -45.08 -12.14 -11.39
CA ASP A 201 -46.29 -11.58 -10.78
C ASP A 201 -47.53 -12.36 -11.21
N CYS A 202 -48.53 -12.47 -10.32
CA CYS A 202 -49.85 -13.00 -10.64
C CYS A 202 -50.96 -12.29 -9.84
N ASN A 203 -52.22 -12.61 -10.14
CA ASN A 203 -53.42 -12.06 -9.48
C ASN A 203 -53.49 -12.33 -7.96
N ARG A 204 -52.56 -13.10 -7.38
CA ARG A 204 -52.43 -13.36 -5.94
C ARG A 204 -51.16 -12.77 -5.30
N GLY A 205 -50.40 -11.97 -6.04
CA GLY A 205 -49.13 -11.38 -5.60
C GLY A 205 -47.91 -11.92 -6.36
N LYS A 206 -46.72 -11.55 -5.86
CA LYS A 206 -45.43 -11.99 -6.40
C LYS A 206 -45.14 -13.44 -6.01
N TYR A 207 -44.54 -14.22 -6.91
CA TYR A 207 -44.13 -15.59 -6.65
C TYR A 207 -42.74 -15.89 -7.21
N LEU A 208 -42.05 -16.83 -6.58
CA LEU A 208 -40.79 -17.36 -7.05
C LEU A 208 -41.06 -18.41 -8.15
N ARG A 209 -40.62 -18.15 -9.37
CA ARG A 209 -40.67 -19.08 -10.49
C ARG A 209 -39.36 -19.84 -10.59
N ILE A 210 -39.43 -21.16 -10.60
CA ILE A 210 -38.28 -22.07 -10.75
C ILE A 210 -38.56 -22.94 -11.97
N SER A 211 -37.71 -22.90 -13.00
CA SER A 211 -37.97 -23.63 -14.25
C SER A 211 -36.74 -24.08 -15.02
N ASP A 212 -36.83 -25.27 -15.62
CA ASP A 212 -35.93 -25.77 -16.65
C ASP A 212 -36.67 -25.88 -18.01
N SER A 213 -36.04 -26.53 -19.00
CA SER A 213 -36.60 -26.75 -20.34
C SER A 213 -37.89 -27.59 -20.35
N SER A 214 -38.08 -28.44 -19.33
CA SER A 214 -39.15 -29.43 -19.17
C SER A 214 -40.13 -29.11 -18.04
N LYS A 215 -39.63 -28.67 -16.87
CA LYS A 215 -40.36 -28.56 -15.60
C LYS A 215 -40.45 -27.12 -15.11
N HIS A 216 -41.60 -26.78 -14.54
CA HIS A 216 -41.94 -25.43 -14.06
C HIS A 216 -42.61 -25.54 -12.69
N TYR A 217 -42.09 -24.82 -11.70
CA TYR A 217 -42.60 -24.69 -10.35
C TYR A 217 -42.80 -23.22 -10.01
N CYS A 218 -43.85 -22.91 -9.25
CA CYS A 218 -44.19 -21.58 -8.78
C CYS A 218 -44.42 -21.66 -7.27
N LEU A 219 -43.70 -20.87 -6.47
CA LEU A 219 -43.83 -20.78 -5.01
C LEU A 219 -44.34 -19.39 -4.63
N LEU A 220 -45.59 -19.31 -4.19
CA LEU A 220 -46.26 -18.09 -3.74
C LEU A 220 -46.37 -18.11 -2.21
N PHE A 221 -45.65 -17.21 -1.56
CA PHE A 221 -45.55 -17.13 -0.10
C PHE A 221 -46.67 -16.26 0.47
N ASP A 222 -47.07 -16.51 1.72
CA ASP A 222 -48.09 -15.67 2.39
C ASP A 222 -47.55 -14.25 2.65
N ALA A 223 -46.23 -14.10 2.86
CA ALA A 223 -45.56 -12.83 3.08
C ALA A 223 -44.47 -12.56 2.03
N ILE A 224 -44.44 -11.35 1.46
CA ILE A 224 -43.43 -10.98 0.45
C ILE A 224 -42.01 -10.89 1.02
N GLY A 225 -41.85 -10.60 2.32
CA GLY A 225 -40.56 -10.67 3.01
C GLY A 225 -39.99 -12.09 3.08
N GLU A 226 -40.85 -13.09 3.28
CA GLU A 226 -40.48 -14.51 3.24
C GLU A 226 -40.06 -14.92 1.81
N MET A 227 -40.82 -14.51 0.79
CA MET A 227 -40.44 -14.71 -0.62
C MET A 227 -39.08 -14.07 -0.92
N ASN A 228 -38.81 -12.85 -0.45
CA ASN A 228 -37.55 -12.14 -0.70
C ASN A 228 -36.36 -12.81 0.02
N LEU A 229 -36.57 -13.33 1.23
CA LEU A 229 -35.58 -14.13 1.96
C LEU A 229 -35.25 -15.44 1.20
N TRP A 230 -36.29 -16.15 0.74
CA TRP A 230 -36.14 -17.35 -0.09
C TRP A 230 -35.45 -17.04 -1.42
N LEU A 231 -35.86 -16.00 -2.14
CA LEU A 231 -35.23 -15.54 -3.39
C LEU A 231 -33.74 -15.26 -3.18
N THR A 232 -33.39 -14.51 -2.14
CA THR A 232 -31.99 -14.17 -1.81
C THR A 232 -31.18 -15.44 -1.56
N ARG A 233 -31.72 -16.37 -0.75
CA ARG A 233 -31.09 -17.67 -0.47
C ARG A 233 -30.95 -18.56 -1.71
N VAL A 234 -31.94 -18.54 -2.60
CA VAL A 234 -31.95 -19.33 -3.84
C VAL A 234 -30.95 -18.76 -4.86
N LEU A 235 -30.88 -17.44 -5.02
CA LEU A 235 -29.89 -16.80 -5.89
C LEU A 235 -28.46 -17.03 -5.39
N GLN A 236 -28.23 -17.07 -4.07
CA GLN A 236 -26.94 -17.49 -3.46
C GLN A 236 -26.51 -18.93 -3.78
N THR A 237 -27.34 -19.74 -4.46
CA THR A 237 -26.97 -21.09 -4.94
C THR A 237 -26.62 -21.14 -6.43
N GLN A 238 -26.80 -20.04 -7.16
CA GLN A 238 -26.43 -19.89 -8.58
C GLN A 238 -25.03 -19.26 -8.71
N ILE A 239 -24.02 -19.92 -8.12
CA ILE A 239 -22.64 -19.43 -8.06
C ILE A 239 -22.06 -19.19 -9.47
N ALA A 240 -21.28 -18.12 -9.62
CA ALA A 240 -20.63 -17.75 -10.88
C ALA A 240 -19.45 -18.69 -11.22
N PRO A 241 -19.03 -18.80 -12.51
CA PRO A 241 -17.91 -19.66 -12.91
C PRO A 241 -16.54 -19.18 -12.39
N SER A 242 -16.46 -17.96 -11.85
CA SER A 242 -15.38 -17.51 -10.99
C SER A 242 -15.93 -17.29 -9.58
N CYS A 243 -15.29 -17.87 -8.58
CA CYS A 243 -15.69 -17.79 -7.17
C CYS A 243 -14.53 -17.23 -6.34
N ASP A 244 -14.78 -16.13 -5.62
CA ASP A 244 -13.82 -15.59 -4.65
C ASP A 244 -14.30 -15.86 -3.24
N LEU A 245 -13.45 -16.55 -2.48
CA LEU A 245 -13.60 -16.94 -1.09
C LEU A 245 -12.35 -16.55 -0.29
N SER A 246 -11.58 -15.56 -0.77
CA SER A 246 -10.40 -15.05 -0.07
C SER A 246 -10.73 -14.20 1.16
N GLU A 247 -9.80 -14.17 2.13
CA GLU A 247 -9.93 -13.48 3.42
C GLU A 247 -11.16 -13.89 4.28
N GLN A 248 -11.85 -14.99 3.94
CA GLN A 248 -13.08 -15.45 4.61
C GLN A 248 -12.84 -16.26 5.91
N ARG A 249 -11.59 -16.41 6.35
CA ARG A 249 -11.19 -17.15 7.57
C ARG A 249 -11.64 -18.62 7.54
N LEU A 250 -11.57 -19.25 6.36
CA LEU A 250 -12.03 -20.62 6.15
C LEU A 250 -11.01 -21.64 6.66
N LEU A 251 -11.48 -22.55 7.53
CA LEU A 251 -10.80 -23.80 7.86
C LEU A 251 -11.18 -24.92 6.87
N PHE A 252 -12.38 -24.82 6.29
CA PHE A 252 -12.99 -25.78 5.37
C PHE A 252 -13.67 -25.04 4.22
N LEU A 253 -13.67 -25.65 3.04
CA LEU A 253 -14.38 -25.20 1.84
C LEU A 253 -15.90 -25.32 2.05
N PRO A 254 -16.72 -24.34 1.65
CA PRO A 254 -18.17 -24.43 1.83
C PRO A 254 -18.79 -25.55 0.99
N ASP A 255 -19.67 -26.38 1.57
CA ASP A 255 -20.34 -27.49 0.86
C ASP A 255 -21.00 -27.08 -0.47
N ARG A 256 -21.53 -25.85 -0.53
CA ARG A 256 -22.16 -25.26 -1.72
C ARG A 256 -21.25 -25.22 -2.95
N LEU A 257 -19.93 -25.18 -2.76
CA LEU A 257 -18.90 -25.28 -3.81
C LEU A 257 -19.02 -26.59 -4.62
N PHE A 258 -19.57 -27.65 -3.98
CA PHE A 258 -19.70 -28.99 -4.54
C PHE A 258 -21.15 -29.37 -4.89
N CYS A 259 -22.14 -28.52 -4.62
CA CYS A 259 -23.57 -28.74 -4.98
C CYS A 259 -23.88 -28.50 -6.48
N VAL A 260 -22.86 -28.56 -7.33
CA VAL A 260 -22.86 -28.10 -8.70
C VAL A 260 -23.42 -29.16 -9.65
N GLY A 261 -24.33 -28.75 -10.54
CA GLY A 261 -24.80 -29.59 -11.64
C GLY A 261 -23.76 -29.66 -12.77
N VAL A 262 -23.80 -30.75 -13.56
CA VAL A 262 -22.81 -31.11 -14.59
C VAL A 262 -22.44 -29.93 -15.51
N ASP A 263 -23.41 -29.06 -15.82
CA ASP A 263 -23.31 -28.00 -16.84
C ASP A 263 -22.79 -26.63 -16.32
N LYS A 264 -22.46 -26.49 -15.02
CA LYS A 264 -22.03 -25.20 -14.40
C LYS A 264 -20.77 -25.32 -13.53
N GLN A 265 -19.73 -25.96 -14.04
CA GLN A 265 -18.50 -26.20 -13.27
C GLN A 265 -17.70 -24.89 -13.05
N ILE A 266 -17.11 -24.77 -11.86
CA ILE A 266 -16.29 -23.61 -11.47
C ILE A 266 -14.96 -23.67 -12.23
N LEU A 267 -14.62 -22.57 -12.91
CA LEU A 267 -13.41 -22.44 -13.73
C LEU A 267 -12.29 -21.65 -13.02
N SER A 268 -12.66 -20.78 -12.08
CA SER A 268 -11.75 -19.94 -11.31
C SER A 268 -12.15 -19.95 -9.84
N LEU A 269 -11.20 -20.22 -8.95
CA LEU A 269 -11.42 -20.31 -7.50
C LEU A 269 -10.29 -19.62 -6.73
N ASN A 270 -10.60 -18.48 -6.13
CA ASN A 270 -9.72 -17.80 -5.19
C ASN A 270 -10.07 -18.16 -3.74
N LEU A 271 -9.07 -18.66 -3.03
CA LEU A 271 -9.10 -19.12 -1.64
C LEU A 271 -7.95 -18.51 -0.82
N ARG A 272 -7.32 -17.45 -1.31
CA ARG A 272 -6.20 -16.76 -0.69
C ARG A 272 -6.51 -16.31 0.75
N ARG A 273 -5.51 -16.30 1.65
CA ARG A 273 -5.63 -15.77 3.04
C ARG A 273 -6.75 -16.44 3.84
N ASN A 274 -6.70 -17.77 3.88
CA ASN A 274 -7.56 -18.60 4.72
C ASN A 274 -6.68 -19.43 5.67
N SER A 275 -7.18 -20.56 6.17
CA SER A 275 -6.45 -21.48 7.06
C SER A 275 -6.89 -22.92 6.77
N LEU A 276 -6.95 -23.27 5.48
CA LEU A 276 -7.59 -24.48 4.95
C LEU A 276 -6.89 -25.77 5.39
N GLN A 277 -7.69 -26.77 5.75
CA GLN A 277 -7.20 -28.05 6.26
C GLN A 277 -7.30 -29.19 5.22
N HIS A 278 -6.33 -30.09 5.27
CA HIS A 278 -6.31 -31.37 4.56
C HIS A 278 -6.71 -32.50 5.51
N LYS A 279 -7.23 -33.61 4.97
CA LYS A 279 -7.65 -34.79 5.72
C LYS A 279 -6.42 -35.47 6.34
N THR A 280 -6.32 -35.47 7.67
CA THR A 280 -5.37 -36.33 8.39
C THR A 280 -5.95 -37.73 8.59
N SER A 281 -5.08 -38.73 8.75
CA SER A 281 -5.47 -40.14 8.93
C SER A 281 -6.41 -40.37 10.13
N GLU A 282 -6.30 -39.55 11.18
CA GLU A 282 -7.10 -39.64 12.41
C GLU A 282 -8.52 -39.05 12.26
N LEU A 283 -8.71 -38.09 11.35
CA LEU A 283 -9.94 -37.28 11.26
C LEU A 283 -10.98 -37.78 10.24
N ALA A 284 -10.75 -38.96 9.64
CA ALA A 284 -11.60 -39.62 8.64
C ALA A 284 -13.03 -40.01 9.09
N ARG A 285 -13.49 -39.53 10.26
CA ARG A 285 -14.83 -39.75 10.84
C ARG A 285 -15.65 -38.46 11.07
N THR A 286 -15.13 -37.31 10.65
CA THR A 286 -15.85 -36.01 10.68
C THR A 286 -16.24 -35.59 9.23
N PRO A 287 -16.82 -34.41 8.93
CA PRO A 287 -17.72 -34.24 7.78
C PRO A 287 -17.11 -34.61 6.41
N SER A 288 -17.94 -35.21 5.56
CA SER A 288 -17.53 -35.93 4.34
C SER A 288 -17.13 -35.04 3.15
N LEU A 289 -17.42 -33.75 3.21
CA LEU A 289 -16.98 -32.72 2.28
C LEU A 289 -16.44 -31.50 3.04
N GLY A 290 -15.76 -30.62 2.31
CA GLY A 290 -15.23 -29.35 2.82
C GLY A 290 -13.71 -29.32 3.03
N TRP A 291 -12.99 -30.39 2.73
CA TRP A 291 -11.53 -30.42 2.91
C TRP A 291 -10.82 -29.96 1.63
N LEU A 292 -9.55 -29.55 1.75
CA LEU A 292 -8.72 -29.20 0.59
C LEU A 292 -8.53 -30.38 -0.39
N ASP A 293 -8.72 -31.61 0.08
CA ASP A 293 -8.71 -32.82 -0.73
C ASP A 293 -9.96 -32.99 -1.61
N ASP A 294 -11.10 -32.41 -1.21
CA ASP A 294 -12.34 -32.45 -1.99
C ASP A 294 -12.32 -31.51 -3.21
N LEU A 295 -11.28 -30.68 -3.38
CA LEU A 295 -11.05 -29.90 -4.61
C LEU A 295 -11.02 -30.77 -5.87
N THR A 296 -10.62 -32.04 -5.75
CA THR A 296 -10.67 -33.07 -6.82
C THR A 296 -12.01 -33.17 -7.55
N ARG A 297 -13.11 -32.76 -6.90
CA ARG A 297 -14.47 -32.73 -7.46
C ARG A 297 -14.69 -31.61 -8.49
N LEU A 298 -13.80 -30.61 -8.55
CA LEU A 298 -13.88 -29.45 -9.46
C LEU A 298 -13.04 -29.68 -10.72
N SER A 299 -13.30 -30.77 -11.45
CA SER A 299 -12.40 -31.25 -12.53
C SER A 299 -12.19 -30.28 -13.69
N SER A 300 -13.11 -29.35 -13.96
CA SER A 300 -12.97 -28.29 -14.98
C SER A 300 -12.23 -27.03 -14.50
N LEU A 301 -11.70 -27.01 -13.27
CA LEU A 301 -11.04 -25.82 -12.72
C LEU A 301 -9.78 -25.47 -13.52
N ARG A 302 -9.66 -24.19 -13.91
CA ARG A 302 -8.55 -23.65 -14.72
C ARG A 302 -7.62 -22.75 -13.92
N MET A 303 -8.16 -21.93 -13.02
CA MET A 303 -7.38 -21.12 -12.09
C MET A 303 -7.70 -21.50 -10.65
N LEU A 304 -6.66 -21.82 -9.88
CA LEU A 304 -6.72 -22.04 -8.43
C LEU A 304 -5.72 -21.12 -7.72
N ASN A 305 -6.21 -20.29 -6.81
CA ASN A 305 -5.38 -19.49 -5.91
C ASN A 305 -5.60 -19.92 -4.47
N ILE A 306 -4.59 -20.56 -3.86
CA ILE A 306 -4.55 -20.96 -2.45
C ILE A 306 -3.31 -20.37 -1.76
N SER A 307 -2.89 -19.17 -2.19
CA SER A 307 -1.83 -18.41 -1.54
C SER A 307 -2.18 -18.06 -0.09
N ASP A 308 -1.16 -17.79 0.72
CA ASP A 308 -1.29 -17.28 2.10
C ASP A 308 -2.16 -18.19 3.00
N ASN A 309 -2.00 -19.52 2.89
CA ASN A 309 -2.78 -20.52 3.64
C ASN A 309 -1.96 -21.34 4.66
N SER A 310 -0.66 -21.01 4.85
CA SER A 310 0.25 -21.70 5.79
C SER A 310 0.42 -23.21 5.54
N LEU A 311 0.25 -23.65 4.28
CA LEU A 311 0.37 -25.07 3.89
C LEU A 311 1.84 -25.54 3.97
N LYS A 312 2.12 -26.55 4.78
CA LYS A 312 3.48 -27.13 4.95
C LYS A 312 3.83 -28.24 3.94
N ILE A 313 2.81 -28.87 3.37
CA ILE A 313 2.92 -30.01 2.45
C ILE A 313 2.04 -29.70 1.24
N PHE A 314 2.51 -30.05 0.04
CA PHE A 314 1.75 -29.83 -1.19
C PHE A 314 0.49 -30.73 -1.20
N PRO A 315 -0.73 -30.20 -1.42
CA PRO A 315 -1.94 -31.01 -1.46
C PRO A 315 -1.98 -31.90 -2.72
N LYS A 316 -1.77 -33.22 -2.57
CA LYS A 316 -1.80 -34.18 -3.69
C LYS A 316 -3.16 -34.29 -4.40
N SER A 317 -4.22 -33.70 -3.86
CA SER A 317 -5.48 -33.47 -4.57
C SER A 317 -5.35 -32.58 -5.80
N ILE A 318 -4.44 -31.60 -5.77
CA ILE A 318 -4.36 -30.54 -6.81
C ILE A 318 -3.75 -31.08 -8.10
N VAL A 319 -2.83 -32.04 -8.04
CA VAL A 319 -2.23 -32.64 -9.26
C VAL A 319 -3.24 -33.45 -10.10
N GLN A 320 -4.42 -33.75 -9.54
CA GLN A 320 -5.51 -34.42 -10.27
C GLN A 320 -6.37 -33.45 -11.11
N LEU A 321 -6.20 -32.13 -10.92
CA LEU A 321 -6.94 -31.08 -11.62
C LEU A 321 -6.29 -30.76 -12.97
N THR A 322 -6.31 -31.72 -13.88
CA THR A 322 -5.60 -31.67 -15.18
C THR A 322 -6.04 -30.52 -16.10
N CYS A 323 -7.17 -29.87 -15.84
CA CYS A 323 -7.62 -28.65 -16.53
C CYS A 323 -6.94 -27.34 -16.06
N LEU A 324 -6.12 -27.37 -15.00
CA LEU A 324 -5.46 -26.16 -14.48
C LEU A 324 -4.49 -25.56 -15.50
N THR A 325 -4.71 -24.28 -15.79
CA THR A 325 -3.81 -23.40 -16.56
C THR A 325 -3.06 -22.43 -15.65
N GLU A 326 -3.58 -22.12 -14.46
CA GLU A 326 -2.97 -21.22 -13.49
C GLU A 326 -3.06 -21.76 -12.06
N LEU A 327 -1.92 -21.84 -11.36
CA LEU A 327 -1.84 -22.29 -9.98
C LEU A 327 -1.01 -21.33 -9.12
N TYR A 328 -1.65 -20.72 -8.12
CA TYR A 328 -1.02 -19.81 -7.18
C TYR A 328 -0.96 -20.44 -5.78
N LEU A 329 0.27 -20.63 -5.30
CA LEU A 329 0.66 -21.30 -4.05
C LEU A 329 1.57 -20.41 -3.18
N SER A 330 1.67 -19.12 -3.49
CA SER A 330 2.60 -18.20 -2.82
C SER A 330 2.28 -17.99 -1.34
N GLY A 331 3.25 -17.65 -0.50
CA GLY A 331 2.97 -17.37 0.92
C GLY A 331 2.56 -18.62 1.71
N ASN A 332 3.14 -19.77 1.38
CA ASN A 332 2.94 -21.03 2.10
C ASN A 332 4.29 -21.51 2.66
N CYS A 333 4.29 -22.66 3.33
CA CYS A 333 5.46 -23.23 4.01
C CYS A 333 6.01 -24.47 3.27
N LEU A 334 5.82 -24.55 1.95
CA LEU A 334 6.12 -25.75 1.17
C LEU A 334 7.63 -25.99 1.06
N GLN A 335 8.12 -27.14 1.51
CA GLN A 335 9.53 -27.52 1.44
C GLN A 335 9.89 -28.25 0.13
N GLU A 336 8.91 -28.90 -0.49
CA GLU A 336 9.05 -29.69 -1.72
C GLU A 336 7.80 -29.58 -2.61
N ILE A 337 7.96 -29.91 -3.89
CA ILE A 337 6.88 -30.07 -4.87
C ILE A 337 6.90 -31.53 -5.35
N PRO A 338 5.76 -32.26 -5.34
CA PRO A 338 5.72 -33.67 -5.73
C PRO A 338 6.03 -33.85 -7.23
N PRO A 339 6.74 -34.93 -7.63
CA PRO A 339 6.98 -35.23 -9.04
C PRO A 339 5.67 -35.44 -9.84
N GLU A 340 4.58 -35.81 -9.16
CA GLU A 340 3.24 -35.86 -9.74
C GLU A 340 2.71 -34.49 -10.23
N ILE A 341 3.41 -33.37 -10.00
CA ILE A 341 3.09 -32.06 -10.62
C ILE A 341 3.04 -32.15 -12.16
N SER A 342 3.80 -33.09 -12.73
CA SER A 342 3.85 -33.41 -14.17
C SER A 342 2.52 -33.81 -14.81
N HIS A 343 1.48 -34.15 -14.03
CA HIS A 343 0.13 -34.37 -14.54
C HIS A 343 -0.57 -33.06 -14.99
N LEU A 344 -0.13 -31.89 -14.51
CA LEU A 344 -0.68 -30.58 -14.86
C LEU A 344 -0.10 -30.09 -16.20
N GLN A 345 -0.32 -30.86 -17.27
CA GLN A 345 0.25 -30.59 -18.60
C GLN A 345 -0.27 -29.29 -19.25
N ASN A 346 -1.46 -28.83 -18.85
CA ASN A 346 -2.07 -27.58 -19.32
C ASN A 346 -1.58 -26.33 -18.56
N LEU A 347 -0.69 -26.47 -17.56
CA LEU A 347 -0.27 -25.39 -16.70
C LEU A 347 0.61 -24.37 -17.44
N VAL A 348 0.16 -23.12 -17.49
CA VAL A 348 0.83 -21.97 -18.15
C VAL A 348 1.51 -21.07 -17.12
N THR A 349 0.85 -20.85 -15.98
CA THR A 349 1.36 -20.03 -14.86
C THR A 349 1.44 -20.84 -13.57
N LEU A 350 2.62 -20.86 -12.96
CA LEU A 350 2.87 -21.47 -11.65
C LEU A 350 3.57 -20.45 -10.73
N ASN A 351 2.92 -20.07 -9.64
CA ASN A 351 3.52 -19.19 -8.63
C ASN A 351 3.80 -19.95 -7.33
N LEU A 352 5.09 -20.18 -7.06
CA LEU A 352 5.62 -20.83 -5.85
C LEU A 352 6.41 -19.84 -4.97
N SER A 353 6.25 -18.53 -5.19
CA SER A 353 7.01 -17.51 -4.47
C SER A 353 6.73 -17.50 -2.96
N ASN A 354 7.74 -17.16 -2.16
CA ASN A 354 7.67 -17.19 -0.69
C ASN A 354 7.15 -18.53 -0.17
N ASN A 355 7.97 -19.56 -0.40
CA ASN A 355 7.85 -20.89 0.15
C ASN A 355 9.25 -21.30 0.67
N TRP A 356 9.41 -22.55 1.11
CA TRP A 356 10.65 -23.07 1.68
C TRP A 356 11.42 -24.00 0.72
N LEU A 357 11.22 -23.85 -0.59
CA LEU A 357 11.80 -24.73 -1.62
C LEU A 357 13.31 -24.53 -1.74
N LYS A 358 14.03 -25.65 -1.93
CA LYS A 358 15.48 -25.68 -2.24
C LYS A 358 15.79 -26.28 -3.60
N THR A 359 14.87 -27.10 -4.12
CA THR A 359 14.97 -27.83 -5.40
C THR A 359 13.58 -27.90 -6.05
N LEU A 360 13.51 -28.35 -7.30
CA LEU A 360 12.28 -28.68 -8.00
C LEU A 360 12.41 -30.10 -8.59
N PRO A 361 11.32 -30.89 -8.68
CA PRO A 361 11.34 -32.19 -9.32
C PRO A 361 11.70 -32.05 -10.81
N ASN A 362 12.50 -32.98 -11.34
CA ASN A 362 12.89 -32.99 -12.76
C ASN A 362 11.66 -33.14 -13.67
N GLU A 363 10.65 -33.85 -13.17
CA GLU A 363 9.36 -34.13 -13.78
C GLU A 363 8.55 -32.85 -14.07
N LEU A 364 8.84 -31.73 -13.41
CA LEU A 364 8.26 -30.42 -13.74
C LEU A 364 8.51 -30.03 -15.21
N SER A 365 9.58 -30.52 -15.83
CA SER A 365 9.85 -30.32 -17.25
C SER A 365 8.80 -30.90 -18.20
N ASN A 366 7.93 -31.81 -17.72
CA ASN A 366 6.81 -32.34 -18.48
C ASN A 366 5.61 -31.36 -18.56
N CYS A 367 5.57 -30.31 -17.74
CA CYS A 367 4.60 -29.21 -17.84
C CYS A 367 4.95 -28.29 -19.03
N SER A 368 4.89 -28.85 -20.25
CA SER A 368 5.45 -28.25 -21.46
C SER A 368 4.87 -26.88 -21.84
N ASN A 369 3.63 -26.56 -21.43
CA ASN A 369 2.98 -25.28 -21.68
C ASN A 369 3.39 -24.15 -20.71
N LEU A 370 4.24 -24.43 -19.72
CA LEU A 370 4.58 -23.49 -18.65
C LEU A 370 5.44 -22.32 -19.15
N SER A 371 4.82 -21.15 -19.33
CA SER A 371 5.50 -19.91 -19.77
C SER A 371 5.91 -18.99 -18.63
N ASN A 372 5.24 -19.09 -17.48
CA ASN A 372 5.39 -18.17 -16.35
C ASN A 372 5.63 -18.93 -15.05
N LEU A 373 6.84 -18.80 -14.48
CA LEU A 373 7.23 -19.45 -13.23
C LEU A 373 7.81 -18.44 -12.23
N ASP A 374 7.20 -18.33 -11.06
CA ASP A 374 7.72 -17.52 -9.95
C ASP A 374 8.27 -18.41 -8.82
N LEU A 375 9.58 -18.29 -8.58
CA LEU A 375 10.35 -18.98 -7.54
C LEU A 375 10.94 -17.99 -6.52
N SER A 376 10.50 -16.74 -6.53
CA SER A 376 11.07 -15.68 -5.69
C SER A 376 10.92 -16.00 -4.19
N PHE A 377 11.83 -15.55 -3.35
CA PHE A 377 11.78 -15.72 -1.88
C PHE A 377 11.71 -17.19 -1.42
N ASN A 378 12.46 -18.06 -2.10
CA ASN A 378 12.75 -19.43 -1.67
C ASN A 378 14.23 -19.53 -1.23
N TYR A 379 14.77 -20.75 -1.15
CA TYR A 379 16.15 -21.06 -0.74
C TYR A 379 16.94 -21.76 -1.86
N PHE A 380 16.77 -21.33 -3.12
CA PHE A 380 17.51 -21.87 -4.25
C PHE A 380 18.96 -21.35 -4.28
N ILE A 381 19.95 -22.22 -4.06
CA ILE A 381 21.39 -21.91 -4.14
C ILE A 381 21.92 -21.98 -5.59
N GLN A 382 21.24 -22.76 -6.43
CA GLN A 382 21.54 -22.97 -7.84
C GLN A 382 20.26 -22.92 -8.69
N ILE A 383 20.41 -22.73 -10.00
CA ILE A 383 19.32 -22.80 -10.98
C ILE A 383 18.83 -24.26 -11.09
N PRO A 384 17.55 -24.57 -10.79
CA PRO A 384 17.04 -25.94 -10.83
C PRO A 384 17.14 -26.60 -12.20
N VAL A 385 17.62 -27.85 -12.25
CA VAL A 385 17.91 -28.57 -13.51
C VAL A 385 16.66 -28.77 -14.37
N ALA A 386 15.49 -28.96 -13.75
CA ALA A 386 14.20 -29.07 -14.43
C ALA A 386 13.91 -27.91 -15.41
N LEU A 387 14.46 -26.72 -15.14
CA LEU A 387 14.25 -25.54 -15.99
C LEU A 387 14.85 -25.70 -17.38
N PHE A 388 16.00 -26.39 -17.53
CA PHE A 388 16.74 -26.52 -18.80
C PHE A 388 15.96 -27.21 -19.92
N ASN A 389 14.87 -27.91 -19.58
CA ASN A 389 14.01 -28.63 -20.52
C ASN A 389 12.67 -27.89 -20.82
N LEU A 390 12.34 -26.80 -20.10
CA LEU A 390 11.09 -26.06 -20.28
C LEU A 390 11.15 -25.09 -21.47
N LYS A 391 10.93 -25.63 -22.67
CA LYS A 391 11.11 -24.93 -23.96
C LYS A 391 10.27 -23.65 -24.15
N PHE A 392 9.15 -23.53 -23.45
CA PHE A 392 8.22 -22.39 -23.58
C PHE A 392 8.30 -21.38 -22.42
N LEU A 393 9.24 -21.55 -21.49
CA LEU A 393 9.39 -20.71 -20.30
C LEU A 393 9.99 -19.33 -20.65
N THR A 394 9.12 -18.33 -20.85
CA THR A 394 9.52 -16.97 -21.23
C THR A 394 9.84 -16.07 -20.03
N SER A 395 9.18 -16.29 -18.88
CA SER A 395 9.31 -15.44 -17.69
C SER A 395 9.62 -16.27 -16.45
N ILE A 396 10.82 -16.11 -15.90
CA ILE A 396 11.20 -16.64 -14.59
C ILE A 396 11.48 -15.52 -13.59
N GLN A 397 11.00 -15.66 -12.35
CA GLN A 397 11.34 -14.74 -11.25
C GLN A 397 12.13 -15.52 -10.19
N LEU A 398 13.34 -15.03 -9.86
CA LEU A 398 14.30 -15.67 -8.96
C LEU A 398 14.76 -14.73 -7.82
N ALA A 399 14.08 -13.59 -7.64
CA ALA A 399 14.45 -12.58 -6.64
C ALA A 399 14.39 -13.17 -5.22
N GLY A 400 15.35 -12.83 -4.35
CA GLY A 400 15.35 -13.31 -2.97
C GLY A 400 15.64 -14.80 -2.80
N ASN A 401 16.48 -15.38 -3.65
CA ASN A 401 17.04 -16.72 -3.42
C ASN A 401 18.49 -16.62 -2.90
N GLU A 402 19.20 -17.74 -2.85
CA GLU A 402 20.60 -17.84 -2.39
C GLU A 402 21.55 -18.05 -3.58
N LEU A 403 21.16 -17.59 -4.78
CA LEU A 403 21.89 -17.87 -6.01
C LEU A 403 23.28 -17.24 -6.00
N THR A 404 24.25 -18.04 -6.44
CA THR A 404 25.66 -17.66 -6.53
C THR A 404 26.04 -17.26 -7.96
N ALA A 405 27.11 -16.45 -8.12
CA ALA A 405 27.55 -15.93 -9.42
C ALA A 405 28.00 -17.02 -10.43
N THR A 406 28.33 -18.22 -9.95
CA THR A 406 28.62 -19.39 -10.79
C THR A 406 27.35 -20.03 -11.34
N SER A 407 26.27 -20.13 -10.55
CA SER A 407 25.01 -20.74 -11.01
C SER A 407 24.35 -19.99 -12.17
N VAL A 408 24.52 -18.67 -12.23
CA VAL A 408 24.04 -17.82 -13.34
C VAL A 408 24.72 -18.13 -14.67
N GLN A 409 25.94 -18.70 -14.67
CA GLN A 409 26.61 -19.09 -15.91
C GLN A 409 25.89 -20.25 -16.61
N ALA A 410 25.11 -21.07 -15.89
CA ALA A 410 24.35 -22.17 -16.50
C ALA A 410 23.18 -21.69 -17.39
N LEU A 411 22.73 -20.44 -17.24
CA LEU A 411 21.56 -19.88 -17.95
C LEU A 411 21.77 -19.66 -19.47
N THR A 412 22.95 -20.01 -20.01
CA THR A 412 23.32 -19.87 -21.43
C THR A 412 22.33 -20.46 -22.44
N SER A 413 21.52 -21.44 -22.03
CA SER A 413 20.71 -22.30 -22.90
C SER A 413 19.19 -22.05 -22.87
N LEU A 414 18.70 -21.10 -22.06
CA LEU A 414 17.26 -20.97 -21.78
C LEU A 414 16.63 -19.65 -22.23
N PRO A 415 15.49 -19.67 -22.95
CA PRO A 415 14.95 -18.54 -23.73
C PRO A 415 14.20 -17.47 -22.89
N PHE A 416 14.83 -16.97 -21.83
CA PHE A 416 14.21 -16.01 -20.92
C PHE A 416 14.07 -14.60 -21.53
N GLN A 417 12.84 -14.10 -21.57
CA GLN A 417 12.54 -12.70 -21.90
C GLN A 417 12.69 -11.77 -20.69
N LYS A 418 12.50 -12.29 -19.47
CA LYS A 418 12.66 -11.55 -18.21
C LYS A 418 13.44 -12.38 -17.19
N LEU A 419 14.41 -11.74 -16.55
CA LEU A 419 15.30 -12.32 -15.56
C LEU A 419 15.42 -11.37 -14.36
N ASP A 420 15.08 -11.85 -13.16
CA ASP A 420 15.10 -11.07 -11.92
C ASP A 420 16.02 -11.71 -10.88
N PHE A 421 17.13 -11.04 -10.59
CA PHE A 421 18.20 -11.49 -9.72
C PHE A 421 18.27 -10.76 -8.39
N ARG A 422 17.42 -9.76 -8.14
CA ARG A 422 17.48 -8.92 -6.93
C ARG A 422 17.58 -9.78 -5.65
N ARG A 423 18.31 -9.28 -4.65
CA ARG A 423 18.40 -9.90 -3.30
C ARG A 423 18.99 -11.33 -3.25
N ASN A 424 19.87 -11.70 -4.17
CA ASN A 424 20.58 -13.00 -4.19
C ASN A 424 22.02 -12.88 -3.66
N ALA A 425 22.64 -14.01 -3.32
CA ALA A 425 23.98 -14.13 -2.73
C ALA A 425 25.13 -13.97 -3.75
N PHE A 426 25.07 -12.93 -4.59
CA PHE A 426 26.11 -12.65 -5.57
C PHE A 426 27.38 -12.06 -4.93
N THR A 427 28.53 -12.47 -5.44
CA THR A 427 29.79 -11.75 -5.23
C THR A 427 29.71 -10.35 -5.87
N ARG A 428 30.52 -9.40 -5.41
CA ARG A 428 30.58 -7.98 -5.88
C ARG A 428 30.86 -7.77 -7.38
N SER A 429 30.91 -8.81 -8.21
CA SER A 429 30.94 -8.73 -9.66
C SER A 429 29.99 -9.77 -10.26
N LEU A 430 29.11 -9.34 -11.16
CA LEU A 430 28.19 -10.20 -11.92
C LEU A 430 28.63 -10.24 -13.39
N ARG A 431 28.70 -11.45 -13.98
CA ARG A 431 29.13 -11.67 -15.36
C ARG A 431 28.17 -12.61 -16.09
N ILE A 432 27.51 -12.11 -17.13
CA ILE A 432 26.56 -12.86 -17.95
C ILE A 432 26.90 -12.59 -19.43
N THR A 433 27.70 -13.47 -20.04
CA THR A 433 28.30 -13.21 -21.36
C THR A 433 27.70 -14.01 -22.52
N SER A 434 26.76 -14.91 -22.26
CA SER A 434 26.10 -15.74 -23.28
C SER A 434 24.58 -15.63 -23.15
N PHE A 435 23.94 -15.11 -24.20
CA PHE A 435 22.51 -15.07 -24.42
C PHE A 435 22.24 -15.41 -25.89
N MET A 436 21.08 -16.02 -26.19
CA MET A 436 20.61 -16.23 -27.56
C MET A 436 19.11 -15.90 -27.64
N PHE A 437 18.76 -14.65 -27.29
CA PHE A 437 17.37 -14.18 -27.16
C PHE A 437 17.09 -13.00 -28.09
N GLU A 438 15.81 -12.76 -28.37
CA GLU A 438 15.36 -11.59 -29.16
C GLU A 438 15.20 -10.32 -28.30
N SER A 439 14.87 -10.46 -27.01
CA SER A 439 14.63 -9.34 -26.09
C SER A 439 14.73 -9.78 -24.63
N LEU A 440 15.57 -9.10 -23.84
CA LEU A 440 15.82 -9.36 -22.42
C LEU A 440 15.51 -8.15 -21.53
N ILE A 441 14.75 -8.38 -20.47
CA ILE A 441 14.59 -7.51 -19.29
C ILE A 441 15.44 -8.07 -18.15
N LEU A 442 16.41 -7.29 -17.65
CA LEU A 442 17.29 -7.69 -16.54
C LEU A 442 17.11 -6.78 -15.32
N HIS A 443 16.75 -7.39 -14.19
CA HIS A 443 16.72 -6.77 -12.86
C HIS A 443 17.90 -7.28 -12.01
N CYS A 444 18.80 -6.38 -11.61
CA CYS A 444 19.98 -6.65 -10.77
C CYS A 444 20.21 -5.57 -9.68
N GLU A 445 19.13 -4.89 -9.28
CA GLU A 445 19.10 -3.88 -8.22
C GLU A 445 19.45 -4.48 -6.83
N ARG A 446 20.06 -3.68 -5.95
CA ARG A 446 20.34 -4.03 -4.53
C ARG A 446 21.15 -5.32 -4.35
N LEU A 447 22.24 -5.48 -5.13
CA LEU A 447 23.13 -6.64 -5.10
C LEU A 447 24.57 -6.33 -4.63
N GLN A 448 24.83 -5.10 -4.17
CA GLN A 448 26.16 -4.62 -3.76
C GLN A 448 27.26 -4.81 -4.83
N LEU A 449 26.88 -4.82 -6.11
CA LEU A 449 27.79 -5.03 -7.23
C LEU A 449 28.69 -3.82 -7.44
N ARG A 450 29.99 -4.04 -7.66
CA ARG A 450 30.98 -3.02 -8.06
C ARG A 450 31.28 -3.05 -9.56
N SER A 451 31.18 -4.23 -10.16
CA SER A 451 31.40 -4.49 -11.59
C SER A 451 30.24 -5.30 -12.16
N LEU A 452 29.69 -4.84 -13.28
CA LEU A 452 28.62 -5.51 -14.02
C LEU A 452 29.06 -5.76 -15.46
N ARG A 453 29.07 -7.02 -15.90
CA ARG A 453 29.51 -7.42 -17.25
C ARG A 453 28.41 -8.23 -17.95
N ILE A 454 27.74 -7.64 -18.94
CA ILE A 454 26.56 -8.21 -19.60
C ILE A 454 26.79 -8.33 -21.12
N ASN A 455 26.23 -9.35 -21.77
CA ASN A 455 26.11 -9.42 -23.22
C ASN A 455 24.92 -8.55 -23.68
N GLY A 456 25.20 -7.51 -24.47
CA GLY A 456 24.18 -6.53 -24.87
C GLY A 456 23.27 -6.94 -26.02
N ALA A 457 23.58 -8.02 -26.77
CA ALA A 457 22.92 -8.31 -28.05
C ALA A 457 21.39 -8.38 -27.97
N SER A 458 20.86 -8.95 -26.89
CA SER A 458 19.42 -9.10 -26.63
C SER A 458 18.84 -8.06 -25.67
N LEU A 459 19.65 -7.15 -25.13
CA LEU A 459 19.30 -6.37 -23.93
C LEU A 459 18.35 -5.20 -24.28
N LYS A 460 17.14 -5.23 -23.73
CA LYS A 460 16.08 -4.24 -23.98
C LYS A 460 15.78 -3.35 -22.77
N TYR A 461 15.87 -3.88 -21.55
CA TYR A 461 15.72 -3.11 -20.31
C TYR A 461 16.75 -3.58 -19.28
N LEU A 462 17.44 -2.64 -18.64
CA LEU A 462 18.41 -2.92 -17.58
C LEU A 462 18.16 -2.04 -16.35
N TYR A 463 17.93 -2.69 -15.21
CA TYR A 463 17.81 -2.06 -13.89
C TYR A 463 18.94 -2.57 -12.98
N ALA A 464 19.79 -1.65 -12.53
CA ALA A 464 21.01 -1.90 -11.75
C ALA A 464 21.11 -0.97 -10.52
N ASP A 465 19.97 -0.43 -10.10
CA ASP A 465 19.76 0.55 -9.04
C ASP A 465 20.31 0.10 -7.67
N GLU A 466 20.74 1.04 -6.83
CA GLU A 466 21.19 0.80 -5.44
C GLU A 466 22.30 -0.26 -5.33
N ASN A 467 23.41 -0.05 -6.04
CA ASN A 467 24.59 -0.91 -6.01
C ASN A 467 25.86 -0.09 -5.67
N GLU A 468 27.05 -0.69 -5.78
CA GLU A 468 28.34 0.01 -5.64
C GLU A 468 29.04 0.22 -7.00
N LEU A 469 28.31 0.27 -8.12
CA LEU A 469 28.89 0.14 -9.46
C LEU A 469 29.80 1.34 -9.77
N SER A 470 31.09 1.05 -9.97
CA SER A 470 32.06 1.97 -10.57
C SER A 470 32.37 1.62 -12.02
N GLN A 471 31.97 0.43 -12.50
CA GLN A 471 32.12 0.02 -13.90
C GLN A 471 30.96 -0.86 -14.38
N VAL A 472 30.36 -0.48 -15.51
CA VAL A 472 29.40 -1.29 -16.27
C VAL A 472 30.00 -1.54 -17.66
N ILE A 473 30.11 -2.82 -18.05
CA ILE A 473 30.59 -3.24 -19.37
C ILE A 473 29.48 -4.02 -20.06
N ILE A 474 29.01 -3.52 -21.19
CA ILE A 474 28.01 -4.19 -22.03
C ILE A 474 28.62 -4.39 -23.42
N MET A 475 28.82 -5.65 -23.82
CA MET A 475 29.47 -6.01 -25.09
C MET A 475 28.82 -7.27 -25.71
N PRO A 476 28.36 -7.24 -26.98
CA PRO A 476 28.34 -6.10 -27.90
C PRO A 476 27.42 -4.96 -27.42
N ILE A 477 27.47 -3.81 -28.11
CA ILE A 477 26.65 -2.63 -27.81
C ILE A 477 25.14 -3.00 -27.89
N PRO A 478 24.32 -2.62 -26.89
CA PRO A 478 22.95 -3.09 -26.78
C PRO A 478 21.98 -2.26 -27.64
N ILE A 479 22.00 -2.46 -28.97
CA ILE A 479 21.22 -1.67 -29.96
C ILE A 479 19.69 -1.65 -29.73
N HIS A 480 19.16 -2.59 -28.95
CA HIS A 480 17.72 -2.70 -28.63
C HIS A 480 17.35 -2.10 -27.26
N LEU A 481 18.29 -1.46 -26.55
CA LEU A 481 18.07 -0.93 -25.20
C LEU A 481 17.11 0.26 -25.21
N VAL A 482 16.01 0.14 -24.46
CA VAL A 482 14.95 1.15 -24.30
C VAL A 482 15.08 1.91 -22.98
N VAL A 483 15.48 1.21 -21.90
CA VAL A 483 15.67 1.81 -20.56
C VAL A 483 17.00 1.36 -19.99
N PHE A 484 17.82 2.32 -19.55
CA PHE A 484 19.06 2.07 -18.81
C PHE A 484 18.98 2.76 -17.44
N SER A 485 18.89 1.97 -16.37
CA SER A 485 18.72 2.44 -14.99
C SER A 485 19.84 1.94 -14.08
N PHE A 486 20.49 2.89 -13.41
CA PHE A 486 21.60 2.67 -12.48
C PHE A 486 21.71 3.79 -11.40
N PRO A 487 20.59 4.34 -10.86
CA PRO A 487 20.68 5.34 -9.80
C PRO A 487 21.23 4.77 -8.49
N TYR A 488 21.71 5.64 -7.60
CA TYR A 488 22.37 5.27 -6.34
C TYR A 488 23.54 4.30 -6.57
N ASN A 489 24.54 4.76 -7.32
CA ASN A 489 25.76 4.02 -7.69
C ASN A 489 27.00 4.93 -7.59
N LYS A 490 28.15 4.50 -8.13
CA LYS A 490 29.44 5.18 -8.01
C LYS A 490 30.09 5.42 -9.39
N LEU A 491 29.28 5.61 -10.44
CA LEU A 491 29.76 5.87 -11.79
C LEU A 491 30.18 7.34 -11.94
N SER A 492 31.33 7.57 -12.58
CA SER A 492 31.88 8.91 -12.85
C SER A 492 31.58 9.44 -14.26
N LEU A 493 31.19 8.55 -15.18
CA LEU A 493 30.87 8.85 -16.58
C LEU A 493 29.76 7.92 -17.08
N LEU A 494 29.05 8.35 -18.11
CA LEU A 494 28.15 7.50 -18.89
C LEU A 494 28.90 6.91 -20.12
N PRO A 495 28.62 5.66 -20.52
CA PRO A 495 29.18 5.09 -21.76
C PRO A 495 28.80 5.87 -23.03
N ASP A 496 29.78 6.21 -23.87
CA ASP A 496 29.57 7.01 -25.09
C ASP A 496 28.60 6.37 -26.11
N TRP A 497 28.61 5.03 -26.20
CA TRP A 497 27.76 4.28 -27.14
C TRP A 497 26.25 4.45 -26.89
N ILE A 498 25.84 5.03 -25.75
CA ILE A 498 24.45 5.42 -25.49
C ILE A 498 23.96 6.42 -26.56
N THR A 499 24.85 7.27 -27.07
CA THR A 499 24.50 8.27 -28.10
C THR A 499 24.22 7.69 -29.48
N ASP A 500 24.57 6.41 -29.69
CA ASP A 500 24.42 5.71 -30.97
C ASP A 500 23.26 4.67 -30.93
N LEU A 501 22.43 4.68 -29.88
CA LEU A 501 21.33 3.74 -29.69
C LEU A 501 20.04 4.21 -30.37
N PRO A 502 19.44 3.43 -31.30
CA PRO A 502 18.22 3.83 -32.00
C PRO A 502 16.93 3.69 -31.19
N MET A 503 16.96 2.98 -30.05
CA MET A 503 15.75 2.65 -29.27
C MET A 503 15.72 3.24 -27.85
N ILE A 504 16.75 3.96 -27.41
CA ILE A 504 16.85 4.43 -26.02
C ILE A 504 15.81 5.52 -25.74
N GLU A 505 14.88 5.28 -24.82
CA GLU A 505 13.84 6.26 -24.43
C GLU A 505 14.13 6.91 -23.08
N THR A 506 14.75 6.16 -22.15
CA THR A 506 14.90 6.57 -20.74
C THR A 506 16.26 6.21 -20.16
N ILE A 507 16.89 7.18 -19.51
CA ILE A 507 18.13 7.01 -18.74
C ILE A 507 17.92 7.52 -17.30
N PHE A 508 18.15 6.64 -16.31
CA PHE A 508 18.14 6.96 -14.89
C PHE A 508 19.55 6.81 -14.30
N ALA A 509 20.19 7.94 -14.04
CA ALA A 509 21.59 8.08 -13.62
C ALA A 509 21.76 8.82 -12.29
N GLN A 510 20.67 9.15 -11.60
CA GLN A 510 20.68 10.04 -10.46
C GLN A 510 21.38 9.45 -9.21
N HIS A 511 21.95 10.32 -8.37
CA HIS A 511 22.80 9.92 -7.23
C HIS A 511 23.97 9.02 -7.67
N ASN A 512 24.82 9.55 -8.55
CA ASN A 512 26.10 8.96 -8.97
C ASN A 512 27.22 10.02 -8.74
N ALA A 513 28.39 9.83 -9.36
CA ALA A 513 29.52 10.76 -9.32
C ALA A 513 29.82 11.37 -10.70
N ILE A 514 28.80 11.50 -11.57
CA ILE A 514 28.97 11.92 -12.96
C ILE A 514 29.33 13.40 -13.02
N TYR A 515 30.46 13.73 -13.64
CA TYR A 515 30.90 15.11 -13.85
C TYR A 515 30.68 15.63 -15.28
N GLN A 516 30.50 14.72 -16.25
CA GLN A 516 30.33 15.05 -17.66
C GLN A 516 29.37 14.07 -18.37
N LEU A 517 28.60 14.57 -19.32
CA LEU A 517 27.75 13.77 -20.22
C LEU A 517 28.41 13.57 -21.60
N PRO A 518 28.14 12.45 -22.30
CA PRO A 518 28.63 12.21 -23.66
C PRO A 518 28.25 13.34 -24.63
N TYR A 519 29.20 13.81 -25.43
CA TYR A 519 29.05 15.04 -26.23
C TYR A 519 27.84 15.04 -27.19
N ARG A 520 27.48 13.87 -27.74
CA ARG A 520 26.35 13.72 -28.67
C ARG A 520 24.98 13.47 -28.01
N ILE A 521 24.86 13.48 -26.67
CA ILE A 521 23.60 13.07 -25.98
C ILE A 521 22.37 13.92 -26.35
N PHE A 522 22.57 15.15 -26.85
CA PHE A 522 21.52 16.04 -27.33
C PHE A 522 21.49 16.21 -28.87
N MET A 523 22.29 15.42 -29.60
CA MET A 523 22.46 15.51 -31.05
C MET A 523 21.98 14.21 -31.72
N ASN A 524 20.88 14.28 -32.46
CA ASN A 524 20.32 13.20 -33.29
C ASN A 524 19.88 11.90 -32.55
N VAL A 525 19.94 11.83 -31.21
CA VAL A 525 19.39 10.75 -30.37
C VAL A 525 17.85 10.81 -30.31
N SER A 526 17.19 10.65 -31.46
CA SER A 526 15.77 10.99 -31.69
C SER A 526 14.72 10.18 -30.91
N SER A 527 15.15 9.11 -30.23
CA SER A 527 14.35 8.26 -29.34
C SER A 527 14.31 8.74 -27.88
N LEU A 528 15.34 9.47 -27.41
CA LEU A 528 15.52 9.78 -26.00
C LEU A 528 14.49 10.81 -25.53
N LYS A 529 13.68 10.44 -24.53
CA LYS A 529 12.55 11.23 -23.99
C LYS A 529 12.77 11.66 -22.54
N TYR A 530 13.41 10.81 -21.74
CA TYR A 530 13.56 11.00 -20.30
C TYR A 530 15.04 10.88 -19.90
N LEU A 531 15.63 11.98 -19.43
CA LEU A 531 17.02 12.01 -18.95
C LEU A 531 17.05 12.51 -17.51
N HIS A 532 17.35 11.61 -16.57
CA HIS A 532 17.50 11.90 -15.15
C HIS A 532 18.98 11.74 -14.76
N VAL A 533 19.64 12.88 -14.59
CA VAL A 533 21.07 13.00 -14.23
C VAL A 533 21.25 13.95 -13.04
N ASP A 534 20.19 14.09 -12.23
CA ASP A 534 20.19 14.87 -11.00
C ASP A 534 21.07 14.24 -9.90
N HIS A 535 21.42 15.02 -8.88
CA HIS A 535 22.28 14.59 -7.77
C HIS A 535 23.61 13.98 -8.27
N ASN A 536 24.35 14.78 -9.04
CA ASN A 536 25.63 14.45 -9.64
C ASN A 536 26.55 15.70 -9.57
N PHE A 537 27.71 15.69 -10.22
CA PHE A 537 28.72 16.76 -10.18
C PHE A 537 28.87 17.49 -11.54
N ILE A 538 27.80 17.58 -12.33
CA ILE A 538 27.87 18.12 -13.69
C ILE A 538 28.00 19.65 -13.65
N GLU A 539 29.08 20.19 -14.21
CA GLU A 539 29.37 21.63 -14.29
C GLU A 539 28.85 22.28 -15.58
N LEU A 540 28.86 21.54 -16.69
CA LEU A 540 28.47 21.99 -18.03
C LEU A 540 27.76 20.88 -18.82
N LEU A 541 26.94 21.29 -19.79
CA LEU A 541 26.22 20.41 -20.72
C LEU A 541 26.77 20.58 -22.14
N PRO A 542 26.74 19.55 -23.00
CA PRO A 542 27.15 19.68 -24.40
C PRO A 542 26.31 20.69 -25.19
N ASP A 543 26.99 21.60 -25.91
CA ASP A 543 26.35 22.62 -26.75
C ASP A 543 25.78 22.09 -28.09
N ALA A 544 26.16 20.87 -28.48
CA ALA A 544 25.68 20.21 -29.69
C ALA A 544 24.23 19.71 -29.51
N ILE A 545 23.26 20.59 -29.77
CA ILE A 545 21.82 20.32 -29.61
C ILE A 545 21.09 20.40 -30.96
N GLU A 546 20.86 19.23 -31.57
CA GLU A 546 20.21 19.07 -32.87
C GLU A 546 19.20 17.89 -32.80
N ASN A 547 17.99 18.09 -33.34
CA ASN A 547 16.92 17.07 -33.35
C ASN A 547 16.57 16.47 -31.98
N CYS A 548 16.83 17.22 -30.89
CA CYS A 548 16.63 16.79 -29.51
C CYS A 548 15.17 16.44 -29.20
N SER A 549 14.93 15.18 -28.84
CA SER A 549 13.60 14.58 -28.61
C SER A 549 13.12 14.60 -27.16
N ILE A 550 13.91 15.15 -26.24
CA ILE A 550 13.67 15.03 -24.80
C ILE A 550 12.37 15.73 -24.39
N GLU A 551 11.54 15.03 -23.61
CA GLU A 551 10.31 15.54 -23.00
C GLU A 551 10.53 15.94 -21.52
N VAL A 552 11.43 15.23 -20.81
CA VAL A 552 11.76 15.46 -19.40
C VAL A 552 13.28 15.49 -19.21
N LEU A 553 13.79 16.59 -18.67
CA LEU A 553 15.20 16.80 -18.35
C LEU A 553 15.36 17.19 -16.88
N ALA A 554 15.84 16.24 -16.06
CA ALA A 554 16.12 16.45 -14.64
C ALA A 554 17.65 16.58 -14.42
N LEU A 555 18.04 17.77 -13.98
CA LEU A 555 19.40 18.25 -13.81
C LEU A 555 19.62 18.85 -12.41
N HIS A 556 18.66 18.72 -11.50
CA HIS A 556 18.72 19.35 -10.19
C HIS A 556 19.84 18.78 -9.31
N SER A 557 20.30 19.55 -8.33
CA SER A 557 21.40 19.15 -7.44
C SER A 557 22.68 18.80 -8.22
N ASN A 558 23.16 19.74 -9.04
CA ASN A 558 24.40 19.65 -9.83
C ASN A 558 25.22 20.94 -9.64
N HIS A 559 26.21 21.21 -10.50
CA HIS A 559 27.09 22.37 -10.41
C HIS A 559 26.98 23.29 -11.65
N LEU A 560 25.85 23.24 -12.37
CA LEU A 560 25.65 23.96 -13.63
C LEU A 560 25.71 25.48 -13.42
N THR A 561 26.63 26.13 -14.12
CA THR A 561 26.79 27.60 -14.13
C THR A 561 25.96 28.27 -15.22
N GLN A 562 25.71 27.55 -16.32
CA GLN A 562 24.89 27.96 -17.46
C GLN A 562 24.22 26.75 -18.12
N LEU A 563 23.23 27.00 -18.98
CA LEU A 563 22.62 26.00 -19.87
C LEU A 563 22.93 26.37 -21.34
N PRO A 564 23.09 25.40 -22.26
CA PRO A 564 23.40 25.69 -23.65
C PRO A 564 22.38 26.63 -24.30
N ILE A 565 22.87 27.65 -25.03
CA ILE A 565 22.06 28.76 -25.55
C ILE A 565 20.99 28.33 -26.58
N ASN A 566 21.12 27.11 -27.14
CA ASN A 566 20.18 26.53 -28.09
C ASN A 566 19.24 25.48 -27.46
N LEU A 567 19.34 25.19 -26.15
CA LEU A 567 18.54 24.14 -25.50
C LEU A 567 17.03 24.34 -25.69
N LEU A 568 16.49 25.50 -25.28
CA LEU A 568 15.06 25.81 -25.44
C LEU A 568 14.67 26.19 -26.87
N LYS A 569 15.64 26.52 -27.74
CA LYS A 569 15.39 26.71 -29.17
C LYS A 569 15.14 25.37 -29.86
N SER A 570 16.02 24.37 -29.68
CA SER A 570 16.00 23.10 -30.40
C SER A 570 15.13 22.01 -29.76
N ALA A 571 14.92 22.02 -28.44
CA ALA A 571 14.19 20.95 -27.73
C ALA A 571 12.66 21.09 -27.83
N HIS A 572 12.10 21.09 -29.05
CA HIS A 572 10.67 21.32 -29.32
C HIS A 572 9.69 20.28 -28.74
N LYS A 573 10.16 19.29 -27.98
CA LYS A 573 9.35 18.30 -27.26
C LYS A 573 9.37 18.50 -25.74
N LEU A 574 10.25 19.34 -25.21
CA LEU A 574 10.48 19.51 -23.77
C LEU A 574 9.22 20.03 -23.05
N ARG A 575 8.76 19.27 -22.05
CA ARG A 575 7.61 19.61 -21.18
C ARG A 575 8.04 19.89 -19.75
N ASN A 576 9.07 19.19 -19.26
CA ASN A 576 9.55 19.30 -17.89
C ASN A 576 11.06 19.63 -17.91
N LEU A 577 11.43 20.76 -17.31
CA LEU A 577 12.81 21.15 -17.08
C LEU A 577 13.00 21.43 -15.58
N ASN A 578 13.86 20.65 -14.93
CA ASN A 578 14.23 20.88 -13.54
C ASN A 578 15.74 21.06 -13.40
N VAL A 579 16.14 22.29 -13.07
CA VAL A 579 17.52 22.76 -12.91
C VAL A 579 17.72 23.37 -11.51
N SER A 580 16.88 23.00 -10.55
CA SER A 580 16.96 23.50 -9.17
C SER A 580 18.26 23.09 -8.47
N PHE A 581 18.72 23.85 -7.48
CA PHE A 581 20.01 23.60 -6.78
C PHE A 581 21.19 23.50 -7.75
N ASN A 582 21.39 24.57 -8.52
CA ASN A 582 22.53 24.78 -9.41
C ASN A 582 23.10 26.20 -9.18
N GLN A 583 23.93 26.71 -10.09
CA GLN A 583 24.60 28.00 -9.98
C GLN A 583 24.20 28.98 -11.11
N LEU A 584 23.06 28.75 -11.77
CA LEU A 584 22.59 29.48 -12.95
C LEU A 584 22.29 30.94 -12.64
N ASN A 585 22.85 31.87 -13.44
CA ASN A 585 22.52 33.30 -13.40
C ASN A 585 21.36 33.66 -14.35
N GLN A 586 21.16 32.91 -15.44
CA GLN A 586 20.15 33.16 -16.47
C GLN A 586 19.56 31.84 -17.00
N LEU A 587 18.40 31.93 -17.67
CA LEU A 587 17.83 30.84 -18.46
C LEU A 587 18.11 31.07 -19.96
N PRO A 588 18.29 30.01 -20.77
CA PRO A 588 18.56 30.15 -22.20
C PRO A 588 17.36 30.77 -22.94
N PRO A 589 17.59 31.41 -24.09
CA PRO A 589 16.51 32.04 -24.86
C PRO A 589 15.50 31.00 -25.38
N PRO A 590 14.19 31.32 -25.38
CA PRO A 590 13.13 30.45 -25.88
C PRO A 590 13.16 30.36 -27.41
N ASN A 591 12.36 29.46 -28.00
CA ASN A 591 12.13 29.48 -29.44
C ASN A 591 11.26 30.69 -29.83
N SER A 592 11.64 31.38 -30.91
CA SER A 592 10.90 32.52 -31.48
C SER A 592 9.52 32.14 -32.01
N MET A 593 9.32 30.90 -32.45
CA MET A 593 8.02 30.31 -32.75
C MET A 593 7.39 29.79 -31.44
N ILE A 594 6.49 30.60 -30.88
CA ILE A 594 5.89 30.38 -29.55
C ILE A 594 5.23 29.00 -29.41
N ASP A 595 4.61 28.47 -30.47
CA ASP A 595 3.95 27.15 -30.45
C ASP A 595 4.90 25.95 -30.29
N LEU A 596 6.21 26.15 -30.49
CA LEU A 596 7.24 25.15 -30.23
C LEU A 596 7.68 25.12 -28.74
N ASN A 597 7.38 26.16 -27.96
CA ASN A 597 7.68 26.23 -26.54
C ASN A 597 6.66 25.41 -25.73
N LYS A 598 6.83 24.08 -25.71
CA LYS A 598 5.89 23.12 -25.10
C LYS A 598 6.07 22.89 -23.59
N LEU A 599 6.91 23.71 -22.95
CA LEU A 599 7.25 23.61 -21.52
C LEU A 599 6.00 23.83 -20.64
N GLN A 600 5.78 22.90 -19.71
CA GLN A 600 4.66 22.89 -18.75
C GLN A 600 5.14 23.00 -17.29
N PHE A 601 6.31 22.44 -16.98
CA PHE A 601 6.91 22.45 -15.65
C PHE A 601 8.31 23.04 -15.75
N LEU A 602 8.52 24.19 -15.10
CA LEU A 602 9.83 24.83 -14.97
C LEU A 602 10.17 24.94 -13.48
N ARG A 603 11.18 24.19 -13.06
CA ARG A 603 11.75 24.25 -11.70
C ARG A 603 13.19 24.72 -11.79
N ALA A 604 13.47 25.88 -11.21
CA ALA A 604 14.81 26.48 -11.15
C ALA A 604 15.08 27.11 -9.77
N ALA A 605 14.54 26.50 -8.71
CA ALA A 605 14.73 26.96 -7.34
C ALA A 605 16.22 26.90 -6.91
N ALA A 606 16.62 27.73 -5.95
CA ALA A 606 17.99 27.77 -5.42
C ALA A 606 19.07 27.91 -6.51
N ASN A 607 18.95 29.00 -7.28
CA ASN A 607 19.91 29.45 -8.29
C ASN A 607 20.27 30.94 -8.01
N LYS A 608 20.78 31.66 -9.01
CA LYS A 608 21.16 33.09 -8.91
C LYS A 608 20.32 33.98 -9.85
N LEU A 609 19.16 33.49 -10.29
CA LEU A 609 18.33 34.13 -11.32
C LEU A 609 17.78 35.49 -10.84
N ASP A 610 17.77 36.47 -11.75
CA ASP A 610 17.13 37.78 -11.59
C ASP A 610 15.97 37.94 -12.59
N GLU A 611 15.35 39.13 -12.63
CA GLU A 611 14.21 39.42 -13.51
C GLU A 611 14.48 39.25 -15.03
N SER A 612 15.73 39.05 -15.49
CA SER A 612 16.01 38.76 -16.91
C SER A 612 15.32 37.49 -17.43
N VAL A 613 15.01 36.53 -16.56
CA VAL A 613 14.37 35.26 -16.94
C VAL A 613 12.92 35.42 -17.42
N MET A 614 12.26 36.55 -17.14
CA MET A 614 10.85 36.76 -17.46
C MET A 614 10.56 36.63 -18.96
N ASN A 615 11.48 37.09 -19.82
CA ASN A 615 11.36 36.96 -21.27
C ASN A 615 11.26 35.49 -21.75
N THR A 616 12.05 34.59 -21.14
CA THR A 616 12.00 33.16 -21.42
C THR A 616 10.70 32.53 -20.91
N ILE A 617 10.26 32.90 -19.71
CA ILE A 617 9.05 32.36 -19.08
C ILE A 617 7.79 32.73 -19.88
N VAL A 618 7.65 34.01 -20.27
CA VAL A 618 6.46 34.54 -20.97
C VAL A 618 6.27 33.93 -22.36
N SER A 619 7.36 33.49 -22.98
CA SER A 619 7.35 32.78 -24.26
C SER A 619 6.85 31.33 -24.14
N CYS A 620 6.85 30.76 -22.93
CA CYS A 620 6.41 29.41 -22.62
C CYS A 620 4.95 29.40 -22.12
N ARG A 621 4.01 29.81 -22.97
CA ARG A 621 2.57 30.00 -22.63
C ARG A 621 1.85 28.74 -22.11
N ARG A 622 2.45 27.55 -22.20
CA ARG A 622 1.92 26.28 -21.71
C ARG A 622 2.35 25.93 -20.27
N LEU A 623 3.11 26.81 -19.60
CA LEU A 623 3.52 26.63 -18.21
C LEU A 623 2.31 26.50 -17.28
N ARG A 624 2.33 25.45 -16.46
CA ARG A 624 1.38 25.10 -15.40
C ARG A 624 2.01 25.26 -14.02
N VAL A 625 3.28 24.91 -13.89
CA VAL A 625 4.05 25.07 -12.65
C VAL A 625 5.32 25.86 -12.94
N ILE A 626 5.52 26.93 -12.17
CA ILE A 626 6.76 27.71 -12.12
C ILE A 626 7.29 27.68 -10.68
N ASP A 627 8.53 27.26 -10.51
CA ASP A 627 9.27 27.40 -9.27
C ASP A 627 10.60 28.13 -9.49
N LEU A 628 10.67 29.34 -8.94
CA LEU A 628 11.85 30.22 -8.92
C LEU A 628 12.23 30.56 -7.47
N SER A 629 11.85 29.74 -6.50
CA SER A 629 12.12 29.99 -5.08
C SER A 629 13.63 30.07 -4.80
N TYR A 630 14.06 30.81 -3.78
CA TYR A 630 15.48 30.97 -3.42
C TYR A 630 16.34 31.53 -4.58
N ASN A 631 15.86 32.56 -5.27
CA ASN A 631 16.58 33.32 -6.31
C ASN A 631 16.70 34.81 -5.90
N ARG A 632 16.92 35.72 -6.86
CA ARG A 632 17.20 37.14 -6.64
C ARG A 632 16.15 38.08 -7.23
N LEU A 633 14.95 37.57 -7.54
CA LEU A 633 13.88 38.33 -8.20
C LEU A 633 13.43 39.52 -7.33
N ARG A 634 13.47 40.73 -7.90
CA ARG A 634 13.09 41.98 -7.21
C ARG A 634 11.63 42.39 -7.44
N PHE A 635 11.07 41.99 -8.58
CA PHE A 635 9.66 42.18 -8.95
C PHE A 635 9.23 41.09 -9.95
N PHE A 636 7.94 41.07 -10.29
CA PHE A 636 7.38 40.26 -11.38
C PHE A 636 6.47 41.18 -12.21
N ASP A 637 6.65 41.21 -13.54
CA ASP A 637 5.93 42.12 -14.44
C ASP A 637 4.47 41.66 -14.69
N ASP A 638 3.51 42.52 -14.34
CA ASP A 638 2.07 42.34 -14.54
C ASP A 638 1.69 42.05 -16.01
N SER A 639 2.29 42.79 -16.95
CA SER A 639 2.03 42.68 -18.39
C SER A 639 2.55 41.37 -18.98
N CYS A 640 3.50 40.74 -18.29
CA CYS A 640 4.06 39.45 -18.62
C CYS A 640 3.20 38.30 -18.07
N LEU A 641 2.71 38.40 -16.84
CA LEU A 641 1.92 37.37 -16.16
C LEU A 641 0.62 37.00 -16.88
N LEU A 642 -0.14 37.98 -17.35
CA LEU A 642 -1.48 37.74 -17.96
C LEU A 642 -1.44 36.87 -19.23
N ARG A 643 -0.26 36.63 -19.82
CA ARG A 643 -0.06 35.76 -20.98
C ARG A 643 0.09 34.26 -20.62
N LEU A 644 0.16 33.93 -19.32
CA LEU A 644 0.43 32.59 -18.78
C LEU A 644 -0.84 31.96 -18.19
N THR A 645 -1.93 31.93 -18.98
CA THR A 645 -3.26 31.51 -18.52
C THR A 645 -3.38 30.05 -18.08
N MET A 646 -2.37 29.21 -18.36
CA MET A 646 -2.32 27.81 -17.94
C MET A 646 -1.72 27.58 -16.54
N LEU A 647 -1.24 28.64 -15.85
CA LEU A 647 -0.61 28.49 -14.54
C LEU A 647 -1.59 28.01 -13.46
N GLU A 648 -1.15 26.97 -12.74
CA GLU A 648 -1.82 26.31 -11.62
C GLU A 648 -1.05 26.54 -10.32
N GLU A 649 0.29 26.52 -10.36
CA GLU A 649 1.17 26.67 -9.19
C GLU A 649 2.32 27.64 -9.46
N VAL A 650 2.53 28.60 -8.55
CA VAL A 650 3.63 29.58 -8.63
C VAL A 650 4.36 29.65 -7.28
N TYR A 651 5.64 29.30 -7.31
CA TYR A 651 6.54 29.33 -6.15
C TYR A 651 7.63 30.39 -6.35
N LEU A 652 7.61 31.40 -5.47
CA LEU A 652 8.46 32.59 -5.48
C LEU A 652 9.03 32.87 -4.08
N SER A 653 9.04 31.85 -3.20
CA SER A 653 9.56 31.94 -1.84
C SER A 653 11.02 32.42 -1.81
N ALA A 654 11.43 33.14 -0.77
CA ALA A 654 12.81 33.56 -0.52
C ALA A 654 13.50 34.27 -1.71
N ASN A 655 12.79 35.21 -2.33
CA ASN A 655 13.32 36.16 -3.31
C ASN A 655 13.44 37.58 -2.66
N GLN A 656 13.56 38.63 -3.47
CA GLN A 656 13.69 40.02 -3.02
C GLN A 656 12.42 40.85 -3.32
N LEU A 657 11.27 40.21 -3.52
CA LEU A 657 10.03 40.86 -3.96
C LEU A 657 9.52 41.86 -2.91
N THR A 658 9.22 43.09 -3.33
CA THR A 658 8.68 44.16 -2.46
C THR A 658 7.16 44.31 -2.53
N SER A 659 6.53 43.72 -3.56
CA SER A 659 5.10 43.74 -3.82
C SER A 659 4.64 42.42 -4.46
N ILE A 660 3.32 42.23 -4.56
CA ILE A 660 2.69 41.12 -5.28
C ILE A 660 1.94 41.70 -6.47
N SER A 661 2.10 41.09 -7.65
CA SER A 661 1.34 41.45 -8.84
C SER A 661 -0.16 41.22 -8.64
N TYR A 662 -0.99 42.17 -9.06
CA TYR A 662 -2.45 41.98 -9.11
C TYR A 662 -2.86 40.98 -10.21
N ALA A 663 -2.01 40.74 -11.22
CA ALA A 663 -2.29 39.81 -12.31
C ALA A 663 -2.46 38.35 -11.82
N PHE A 664 -1.83 37.96 -10.70
CA PHE A 664 -2.10 36.67 -10.05
C PHE A 664 -3.57 36.50 -9.65
N GLY A 665 -4.26 37.60 -9.28
CA GLY A 665 -5.69 37.60 -9.01
C GLY A 665 -6.58 37.41 -10.25
N MET A 666 -6.01 37.49 -11.46
CA MET A 666 -6.73 37.36 -12.74
C MET A 666 -6.44 36.04 -13.48
N LEU A 667 -5.49 35.21 -13.00
CA LEU A 667 -5.14 33.95 -13.65
C LEU A 667 -6.24 32.89 -13.42
N PRO A 668 -6.76 32.24 -14.49
CA PRO A 668 -7.99 31.45 -14.39
C PRO A 668 -7.83 30.05 -13.78
N ASN A 669 -6.59 29.55 -13.67
CA ASN A 669 -6.28 28.20 -13.19
C ASN A 669 -5.42 28.18 -11.91
N LEU A 670 -4.96 29.35 -11.44
CA LEU A 670 -3.99 29.46 -10.33
C LEU A 670 -4.62 28.97 -9.03
N GLN A 671 -4.05 27.92 -8.43
CA GLN A 671 -4.52 27.26 -7.21
C GLN A 671 -3.57 27.47 -6.03
N VAL A 672 -2.27 27.62 -6.29
CA VAL A 672 -1.21 27.71 -5.28
C VAL A 672 -0.30 28.90 -5.59
N LEU A 673 -0.13 29.80 -4.62
CA LEU A 673 0.82 30.92 -4.69
C LEU A 673 1.63 31.00 -3.39
N ARG A 674 2.95 30.75 -3.48
CA ARG A 674 3.88 30.91 -2.34
C ARG A 674 4.87 32.04 -2.57
N LEU A 675 4.94 32.93 -1.59
CA LEU A 675 5.68 34.19 -1.59
C LEU A 675 6.39 34.42 -0.25
N HIS A 676 6.58 33.38 0.55
CA HIS A 676 7.14 33.54 1.90
C HIS A 676 8.59 34.04 1.87
N SER A 677 9.06 34.67 2.95
CA SER A 677 10.45 35.14 3.07
C SER A 677 10.90 36.15 2.01
N ASN A 678 9.98 36.99 1.54
CA ASN A 678 10.25 38.13 0.67
C ASN A 678 10.24 39.45 1.49
N PHE A 679 10.16 40.60 0.81
CA PHE A 679 10.08 41.93 1.42
C PHE A 679 8.72 42.62 1.21
N ILE A 680 7.66 41.84 0.96
CA ILE A 680 6.33 42.32 0.59
C ILE A 680 5.71 43.16 1.72
N THR A 681 5.25 44.36 1.39
CA THR A 681 4.70 45.31 2.38
C THR A 681 3.17 45.36 2.45
N ALA A 682 2.48 44.93 1.40
CA ALA A 682 1.02 44.92 1.27
C ALA A 682 0.53 43.77 0.38
N ILE A 683 -0.74 43.39 0.52
CA ILE A 683 -1.40 42.36 -0.29
C ILE A 683 -2.37 43.06 -1.26
N PRO A 684 -2.35 42.77 -2.58
CA PRO A 684 -3.27 43.34 -3.57
C PRO A 684 -4.69 42.75 -3.46
N ASP A 685 -5.62 43.30 -4.24
CA ASP A 685 -6.93 42.68 -4.47
C ASP A 685 -6.76 41.34 -5.21
N LEU A 686 -7.15 40.24 -4.55
CA LEU A 686 -7.21 38.88 -5.07
C LEU A 686 -8.65 38.33 -5.05
N SER A 687 -9.65 39.19 -4.83
CA SER A 687 -11.07 38.84 -4.66
C SER A 687 -11.70 38.23 -5.91
N GLN A 688 -11.16 38.58 -7.08
CA GLN A 688 -11.60 38.12 -8.39
C GLN A 688 -10.99 36.77 -8.80
N SER A 689 -10.04 36.22 -8.04
CA SER A 689 -9.40 34.95 -8.40
C SER A 689 -10.43 33.80 -8.36
N PRO A 690 -10.60 33.06 -9.47
CA PRO A 690 -11.62 32.02 -9.56
C PRO A 690 -11.22 30.69 -8.91
N SER A 691 -9.92 30.51 -8.61
CA SER A 691 -9.33 29.19 -8.33
C SER A 691 -8.34 29.14 -7.17
N LEU A 692 -7.84 30.27 -6.66
CA LEU A 692 -6.78 30.29 -5.65
C LEU A 692 -7.22 29.61 -4.34
N THR A 693 -6.50 28.57 -3.90
CA THR A 693 -6.83 27.77 -2.71
C THR A 693 -5.79 27.88 -1.59
N LEU A 694 -4.52 28.14 -1.92
CA LEU A 694 -3.43 28.32 -0.95
C LEU A 694 -2.66 29.60 -1.26
N LEU A 695 -2.53 30.46 -0.25
CA LEU A 695 -1.73 31.68 -0.29
C LEU A 695 -0.79 31.74 0.92
N ASP A 696 0.52 31.76 0.66
CA ASP A 696 1.56 31.90 1.70
C ASP A 696 2.35 33.19 1.50
N ILE A 697 2.17 34.16 2.40
CA ILE A 697 2.90 35.43 2.46
C ILE A 697 3.56 35.56 3.85
N SER A 698 3.93 34.44 4.46
CA SER A 698 4.63 34.42 5.75
C SER A 698 6.04 35.02 5.65
N ASN A 699 6.58 35.49 6.79
CA ASN A 699 7.91 36.10 6.91
C ASN A 699 8.16 37.22 5.88
N ASN A 700 7.22 38.15 5.77
CA ASN A 700 7.30 39.35 4.93
C ASN A 700 7.29 40.62 5.81
N LYS A 701 7.04 41.79 5.21
CA LYS A 701 7.03 43.11 5.87
C LYS A 701 5.61 43.71 5.91
N LEU A 702 4.59 42.87 6.07
CA LEU A 702 3.18 43.30 6.06
C LEU A 702 2.84 44.16 7.30
N ASN A 703 2.61 45.45 7.10
CA ASN A 703 2.44 46.43 8.20
C ASN A 703 0.99 46.68 8.62
N LYS A 704 0.00 46.30 7.80
CA LYS A 704 -1.43 46.40 8.10
C LYS A 704 -2.19 45.27 7.42
N MET A 705 -3.35 44.93 7.98
CA MET A 705 -4.37 44.11 7.33
C MET A 705 -5.65 44.93 7.26
N ASP A 706 -6.06 45.33 6.06
CA ASP A 706 -7.39 45.91 5.87
C ASP A 706 -8.43 44.79 5.95
N THR A 707 -9.11 44.71 7.09
CA THR A 707 -9.92 43.55 7.55
C THR A 707 -11.18 43.28 6.74
N HIS A 708 -11.48 44.08 5.71
CA HIS A 708 -12.47 43.76 4.70
C HIS A 708 -11.97 42.80 3.61
N LEU A 709 -10.65 42.54 3.58
CA LEU A 709 -9.94 41.47 2.87
C LEU A 709 -10.53 41.03 1.53
N TYR A 710 -10.03 41.69 0.48
CA TYR A 710 -10.18 41.35 -0.94
C TYR A 710 -9.50 40.00 -1.30
N MET A 711 -9.93 38.91 -0.68
CA MET A 711 -9.35 37.56 -0.85
C MET A 711 -10.24 36.66 -1.70
N ALA A 712 -9.61 35.69 -2.39
CA ALA A 712 -10.30 34.74 -3.26
C ALA A 712 -11.36 33.91 -2.50
N LYS A 713 -12.57 33.80 -3.06
CA LYS A 713 -13.67 33.01 -2.47
C LYS A 713 -13.38 31.51 -2.35
N THR A 714 -12.37 31.04 -3.08
CA THR A 714 -11.88 29.65 -3.10
C THR A 714 -10.76 29.36 -2.09
N LEU A 715 -10.28 30.37 -1.37
CA LEU A 715 -9.13 30.26 -0.47
C LEU A 715 -9.46 29.35 0.72
N LYS A 716 -8.61 28.34 0.97
CA LYS A 716 -8.73 27.37 2.07
C LYS A 716 -7.64 27.56 3.12
N HIS A 717 -6.44 27.86 2.65
CA HIS A 717 -5.23 27.96 3.46
C HIS A 717 -4.60 29.34 3.25
N LEU A 718 -4.45 30.09 4.35
CA LEU A 718 -3.84 31.41 4.36
C LEU A 718 -2.76 31.45 5.44
N ASP A 719 -1.51 31.62 5.03
CA ASP A 719 -0.38 31.74 5.95
C ASP A 719 0.21 33.15 5.91
N LEU A 720 0.19 33.79 7.08
CA LEU A 720 0.68 35.15 7.35
C LEU A 720 1.71 35.15 8.49
N THR A 721 2.20 33.97 8.90
CA THR A 721 3.09 33.78 10.06
C THR A 721 4.39 34.57 9.92
N CYS A 722 5.06 34.88 11.04
CA CYS A 722 6.34 35.62 11.07
C CYS A 722 6.36 36.99 10.37
N ASN A 723 5.21 37.65 10.11
CA ASN A 723 5.17 39.08 9.77
C ASN A 723 5.21 39.89 11.08
N PRO A 724 6.34 40.52 11.47
CA PRO A 724 6.54 41.01 12.83
C PRO A 724 5.71 42.25 13.17
N THR A 725 5.30 43.01 12.16
CA THR A 725 4.47 44.22 12.26
C THR A 725 2.97 43.93 12.10
N LEU A 726 2.58 42.69 11.84
CA LEU A 726 1.20 42.31 11.53
C LEU A 726 0.46 41.80 12.78
N HIS A 727 -0.22 42.70 13.49
CA HIS A 727 -1.07 42.34 14.63
C HIS A 727 -2.37 41.63 14.20
N VAL A 728 -2.24 40.34 13.85
CA VAL A 728 -3.37 39.45 13.57
C VAL A 728 -4.07 39.09 14.88
N ASN A 729 -5.36 39.38 14.98
CA ASN A 729 -6.21 38.94 16.08
C ASN A 729 -7.26 37.96 15.53
N ALA A 730 -7.40 36.78 16.14
CA ALA A 730 -8.27 35.71 15.61
C ALA A 730 -9.76 36.10 15.51
N LYS A 731 -10.20 37.12 16.26
CA LYS A 731 -11.55 37.70 16.15
C LYS A 731 -11.73 38.60 14.90
N ASN A 732 -10.64 39.12 14.33
CA ASN A 732 -10.65 40.03 13.19
C ASN A 732 -10.63 39.28 11.85
N ILE A 733 -10.04 38.08 11.77
CA ILE A 733 -10.23 37.17 10.61
C ILE A 733 -11.55 36.39 10.77
N ARG A 734 -12.65 37.13 10.92
CA ARG A 734 -14.00 36.63 10.64
C ARG A 734 -14.38 37.08 9.24
N LEU A 735 -13.90 36.33 8.26
CA LEU A 735 -14.30 36.50 6.87
C LEU A 735 -15.78 36.14 6.75
N ASN A 736 -16.64 37.15 6.56
CA ASN A 736 -18.08 36.99 6.48
C ASN A 736 -18.49 36.25 5.19
N ARG A 737 -18.67 34.92 5.24
CA ARG A 737 -19.78 34.15 4.62
C ARG A 737 -19.69 32.64 4.93
N ASP A 738 -20.87 32.04 5.07
CA ASP A 738 -21.21 30.63 4.79
C ASP A 738 -20.33 29.53 5.44
N ASP A 739 -20.32 29.45 6.78
CA ASP A 739 -19.91 28.30 7.63
C ASP A 739 -18.55 27.62 7.37
N ARG A 740 -17.69 28.19 6.54
CA ARG A 740 -16.36 27.65 6.21
C ARG A 740 -15.26 28.39 6.95
N SER A 741 -14.68 27.73 7.95
CA SER A 741 -13.44 28.18 8.57
C SER A 741 -12.27 28.09 7.58
N ILE A 742 -11.67 29.23 7.24
CA ILE A 742 -10.33 29.25 6.63
C ILE A 742 -9.32 28.80 7.69
N SER A 743 -8.42 27.89 7.34
CA SER A 743 -7.32 27.52 8.24
C SER A 743 -6.26 28.62 8.24
N VAL A 744 -6.39 29.57 9.16
CA VAL A 744 -5.32 30.52 9.48
C VAL A 744 -4.29 29.78 10.34
N VAL A 745 -3.02 29.86 9.95
CA VAL A 745 -1.91 29.27 10.71
C VAL A 745 -1.57 30.20 11.88
N ASP A 746 -2.16 29.96 13.06
CA ASP A 746 -1.82 30.71 14.28
C ASP A 746 -0.47 30.22 14.85
N VAL A 747 0.48 31.15 14.95
CA VAL A 747 1.83 30.96 15.54
C VAL A 747 2.11 32.04 16.60
N GLY A 748 1.06 32.67 17.15
CA GLY A 748 1.20 33.80 18.07
C GLY A 748 1.58 33.44 19.50
N SER A 749 1.24 32.25 20.01
CA SER A 749 1.18 32.04 21.47
C SER A 749 1.52 30.66 22.06
N GLN A 750 1.45 29.54 21.32
CA GLN A 750 1.27 28.23 21.98
C GLN A 750 2.50 27.31 22.17
N SER A 751 3.71 27.65 21.69
CA SER A 751 4.86 26.71 21.80
C SER A 751 6.26 27.31 21.87
N ASN A 752 6.42 28.59 22.24
CA ASN A 752 7.74 29.16 22.54
C ASN A 752 8.06 29.01 24.04
N SER A 753 9.13 28.29 24.34
CA SER A 753 9.71 28.18 25.69
C SER A 753 10.84 29.20 25.83
N LEU A 754 11.22 29.54 27.07
CA LEU A 754 12.47 30.28 27.34
C LEU A 754 13.69 29.55 26.74
N PHE A 755 13.65 28.20 26.69
CA PHE A 755 14.75 27.34 26.29
C PHE A 755 14.74 26.92 24.81
N TYR A 756 13.64 27.11 24.08
CA TYR A 756 13.54 26.69 22.67
C TYR A 756 12.41 27.39 21.90
N GLN A 757 12.69 27.66 20.63
CA GLN A 757 11.73 28.16 19.64
C GLN A 757 11.35 27.05 18.67
N MET A 758 10.10 27.04 18.21
CA MET A 758 9.57 25.98 17.34
C MET A 758 8.93 26.57 16.08
N GLY A 759 9.08 25.85 14.96
CA GLY A 759 8.41 26.13 13.70
C GLY A 759 8.05 24.84 12.96
N PHE A 760 7.10 24.92 12.05
CA PHE A 760 6.57 23.78 11.32
C PHE A 760 6.07 24.19 9.92
N SER A 761 6.04 23.23 9.00
CA SER A 761 5.29 23.40 7.75
C SER A 761 4.72 22.08 7.24
N GLU A 762 3.55 22.18 6.59
CA GLU A 762 2.78 21.05 6.08
C GLU A 762 2.27 21.32 4.66
N THR A 763 2.19 20.30 3.82
CA THR A 763 1.54 20.36 2.50
C THR A 763 0.77 19.07 2.28
N ALA A 764 -0.50 19.23 1.90
CA ALA A 764 -1.30 18.15 1.35
C ALA A 764 -0.79 17.78 -0.05
N GLY A 765 -0.53 16.49 -0.31
CA GLY A 765 -0.11 16.03 -1.63
C GLY A 765 -1.24 16.08 -2.68
N GLN A 766 -0.95 15.60 -3.91
CA GLN A 766 -1.81 15.59 -5.12
C GLN A 766 -3.34 15.33 -4.98
N LYS A 767 -3.82 14.77 -3.86
CA LYS A 767 -5.26 14.60 -3.58
C LYS A 767 -5.90 15.77 -2.82
N ASN A 768 -5.15 16.84 -2.52
CA ASN A 768 -5.56 17.97 -1.67
C ASN A 768 -6.14 17.52 -0.32
N LYS A 769 -5.56 16.44 0.23
CA LYS A 769 -5.83 15.86 1.55
C LYS A 769 -4.52 15.70 2.30
N LEU A 770 -4.45 16.19 3.53
CA LEU A 770 -3.31 15.96 4.42
C LEU A 770 -3.44 14.56 5.03
N CYS A 771 -2.48 13.67 4.74
CA CYS A 771 -2.43 12.30 5.29
C CYS A 771 -1.39 12.16 6.42
N ILE A 772 -1.07 13.28 7.08
CA ILE A 772 -0.07 13.36 8.14
C ILE A 772 -0.64 14.27 9.24
N GLN A 773 -0.41 13.95 10.51
CA GLN A 773 -0.88 14.75 11.64
C GLN A 773 0.26 15.07 12.61
N GLN A 774 0.44 16.35 12.93
CA GLN A 774 1.40 16.80 13.95
C GLN A 774 0.82 16.72 15.37
N ILE A 775 1.66 16.28 16.31
CA ILE A 775 1.41 16.36 17.75
C ILE A 775 2.32 17.44 18.31
N ARG A 776 1.74 18.41 19.05
CA ARG A 776 2.44 19.59 19.56
C ARG A 776 1.79 20.00 20.88
N ARG A 777 2.47 19.77 22.01
CA ARG A 777 1.92 20.09 23.34
C ARG A 777 3.02 20.48 24.32
N SER A 778 2.97 21.70 24.84
CA SER A 778 3.80 22.17 25.95
C SER A 778 3.05 22.05 27.27
N VAL A 779 3.74 21.63 28.34
CA VAL A 779 3.24 21.53 29.71
C VAL A 779 4.37 21.97 30.65
N GLY A 780 4.38 23.26 31.00
CA GLY A 780 5.44 23.86 31.83
C GLY A 780 6.80 23.81 31.14
N ALA A 781 7.80 23.19 31.79
CA ALA A 781 9.15 23.06 31.25
C ALA A 781 9.30 21.91 30.21
N LYS A 782 8.28 21.04 30.06
CA LYS A 782 8.30 19.90 29.13
C LYS A 782 7.52 20.22 27.87
N SER A 783 8.03 19.82 26.70
CA SER A 783 7.24 19.82 25.46
C SER A 783 7.29 18.46 24.76
N THR A 784 6.13 17.98 24.34
CA THR A 784 5.97 16.79 23.51
C THR A 784 5.64 17.20 22.08
N TYR A 785 6.43 16.69 21.13
CA TYR A 785 6.26 16.87 19.70
C TYR A 785 6.15 15.51 19.01
N GLY A 786 5.55 15.46 17.82
CA GLY A 786 5.46 14.22 17.06
C GLY A 786 4.84 14.38 15.69
N ILE A 787 5.00 13.35 14.85
CA ILE A 787 4.43 13.26 13.51
C ILE A 787 3.87 11.85 13.32
N VAL A 788 2.61 11.77 12.88
CA VAL A 788 1.94 10.52 12.48
C VAL A 788 1.70 10.56 10.97
N ASP A 789 2.34 9.67 10.21
CA ASP A 789 2.34 9.62 8.75
C ASP A 789 1.58 8.37 8.25
N GLY A 790 0.38 8.59 7.69
CA GLY A 790 -0.46 7.56 7.07
C GLY A 790 -0.24 7.40 5.56
N GLY A 791 0.75 8.10 4.99
CA GLY A 791 1.11 8.09 3.57
C GLY A 791 0.01 8.59 2.64
N CYS A 792 -0.95 7.72 2.35
CA CYS A 792 -2.09 7.95 1.45
C CYS A 792 -3.46 7.89 2.12
N ASN A 793 -3.53 7.62 3.43
CA ASN A 793 -4.78 7.57 4.20
C ASN A 793 -4.86 8.74 5.19
N ASP A 794 -6.00 9.44 5.18
CA ASP A 794 -6.31 10.61 6.01
C ASP A 794 -7.03 10.28 7.33
N GLN A 795 -7.62 9.09 7.45
CA GLN A 795 -8.42 8.70 8.63
C GLN A 795 -7.56 8.18 9.79
N ILE A 796 -6.62 7.27 9.51
CA ILE A 796 -5.81 6.64 10.57
C ILE A 796 -4.81 7.59 11.27
N PRO A 797 -4.23 8.63 10.63
CA PRO A 797 -3.37 9.58 11.34
C PRO A 797 -4.13 10.41 12.39
N SER A 798 -5.35 10.84 12.08
CA SER A 798 -6.22 11.52 13.06
C SER A 798 -6.50 10.60 14.24
N LEU A 799 -7.00 9.39 13.98
CA LEU A 799 -7.34 8.43 15.03
C LEU A 799 -6.16 8.15 15.97
N ILE A 800 -4.95 7.94 15.44
CA ILE A 800 -3.74 7.76 16.24
C ILE A 800 -3.41 9.03 17.03
N ALA A 801 -3.40 10.20 16.39
CA ALA A 801 -3.09 11.46 17.05
C ALA A 801 -4.08 11.80 18.18
N ASP A 802 -5.37 11.51 18.00
CA ASP A 802 -6.41 11.70 19.01
C ASP A 802 -6.19 10.79 20.23
N LYS A 803 -5.86 9.51 20.01
CA LYS A 803 -5.48 8.58 21.10
C LYS A 803 -4.20 9.03 21.80
N LEU A 804 -3.17 9.45 21.07
CA LEU A 804 -1.92 9.94 21.63
C LEU A 804 -2.10 11.23 22.44
N ASN A 805 -2.88 12.20 21.94
CA ASN A 805 -3.19 13.42 22.67
C ASN A 805 -3.96 13.12 23.98
N SER A 806 -4.89 12.16 23.95
CA SER A 806 -5.59 11.69 25.16
C SER A 806 -4.62 11.03 26.16
N TYR A 807 -3.77 10.12 25.69
CA TYR A 807 -2.74 9.47 26.51
C TYR A 807 -1.81 10.50 27.16
N ILE A 808 -1.15 11.36 26.37
CA ILE A 808 -0.21 12.40 26.84
C ILE A 808 -0.87 13.33 27.87
N THR A 809 -2.15 13.65 27.71
CA THR A 809 -2.91 14.49 28.66
C THR A 809 -3.15 13.78 30.00
N SER A 810 -3.40 12.46 29.97
CA SER A 810 -3.72 11.66 31.16
C SER A 810 -2.49 11.14 31.93
N THR A 811 -1.38 10.83 31.24
CA THR A 811 -0.18 10.24 31.85
C THR A 811 0.96 11.22 32.10
N ASN A 812 0.98 12.38 31.42
CA ASN A 812 2.02 13.42 31.52
C ASN A 812 3.46 12.86 31.43
N PRO A 813 3.87 12.31 30.26
CA PRO A 813 5.07 11.50 30.11
C PRO A 813 6.36 12.17 30.64
N THR A 814 7.24 11.32 31.14
CA THR A 814 8.46 11.66 31.87
C THR A 814 9.72 11.11 31.18
N ASN A 815 9.61 9.97 30.50
CA ASN A 815 10.73 9.22 29.94
C ASN A 815 10.36 8.51 28.62
N ALA A 816 11.33 7.83 27.98
CA ALA A 816 11.13 7.17 26.68
C ALA A 816 10.25 5.91 26.71
N LEU A 817 10.10 5.23 27.86
CA LEU A 817 9.16 4.11 28.02
C LEU A 817 7.73 4.63 28.02
N ASP A 818 7.43 5.74 28.69
CA ASP A 818 6.08 6.36 28.69
C ASP A 818 5.63 6.70 27.25
N LEU A 819 6.53 7.24 26.42
CA LEU A 819 6.26 7.53 25.01
C LEU A 819 6.03 6.25 24.20
N LYS A 820 6.83 5.20 24.44
CA LYS A 820 6.65 3.87 23.83
C LYS A 820 5.29 3.27 24.21
N MET A 821 4.90 3.36 25.48
CA MET A 821 3.59 2.88 25.95
C MET A 821 2.42 3.70 25.39
N GLY A 822 2.60 5.00 25.15
CA GLY A 822 1.62 5.80 24.41
C GLY A 822 1.38 5.29 22.98
N LEU A 823 2.45 4.97 22.24
CA LEU A 823 2.35 4.42 20.88
C LEU A 823 1.69 3.04 20.85
N ILE A 824 2.03 2.15 21.80
CA ILE A 824 1.38 0.84 21.93
C ILE A 824 -0.10 1.02 22.28
N ASN A 825 -0.44 1.90 23.23
CA ASN A 825 -1.81 2.16 23.63
C ASN A 825 -2.65 2.77 22.50
N ALA A 826 -2.06 3.61 21.64
CA ALA A 826 -2.73 4.10 20.44
C ALA A 826 -3.02 2.97 19.44
N HIS A 827 -2.10 2.00 19.25
CA HIS A 827 -2.33 0.83 18.40
C HIS A 827 -3.47 -0.07 18.90
N GLU A 828 -3.49 -0.38 20.21
CA GLU A 828 -4.54 -1.19 20.83
C GLU A 828 -5.95 -0.63 20.56
N HIS A 829 -6.09 0.69 20.54
CA HIS A 829 -7.37 1.38 20.42
C HIS A 829 -7.73 1.78 18.97
N LEU A 830 -7.07 1.22 17.95
CA LEU A 830 -7.43 1.37 16.53
C LEU A 830 -8.63 0.51 16.10
N GLY A 831 -8.91 -0.58 16.84
CA GLY A 831 -9.96 -1.53 16.50
C GLY A 831 -9.86 -2.09 15.08
N GLN A 832 -11.01 -2.31 14.44
CA GLN A 832 -11.10 -2.88 13.09
C GLN A 832 -10.42 -2.01 12.01
N VAL A 833 -10.20 -0.71 12.24
CA VAL A 833 -9.46 0.15 11.31
C VAL A 833 -7.97 -0.24 11.29
N GLY A 834 -7.41 -0.53 12.48
CA GLY A 834 -6.04 -1.03 12.64
C GLY A 834 -5.82 -2.45 12.13
N GLU A 835 -6.88 -3.27 11.98
CA GLU A 835 -6.79 -4.59 11.35
C GLU A 835 -6.35 -4.50 9.88
N ARG A 836 -6.57 -3.39 9.18
CA ARG A 836 -6.33 -3.24 7.73
C ARG A 836 -5.49 -2.04 7.31
N LEU A 837 -5.48 -0.98 8.11
CA LEU A 837 -4.68 0.23 7.87
C LEU A 837 -3.58 0.37 8.92
N GLY A 838 -2.53 1.11 8.59
CA GLY A 838 -1.45 1.40 9.52
C GLY A 838 -0.68 2.67 9.15
N ALA A 839 -0.01 3.26 10.13
CA ALA A 839 0.75 4.51 9.99
C ALA A 839 2.10 4.44 10.71
N SER A 840 3.06 5.25 10.26
CA SER A 840 4.26 5.55 11.01
C SER A 840 3.95 6.62 12.06
N ALA A 841 4.57 6.54 13.24
CA ALA A 841 4.41 7.53 14.30
C ALA A 841 5.70 7.71 15.09
N LEU A 842 6.09 8.97 15.30
CA LEU A 842 7.22 9.36 16.14
C LEU A 842 6.73 10.33 17.22
N LEU A 843 7.14 10.09 18.46
CA LEU A 843 7.00 11.00 19.59
C LEU A 843 8.37 11.40 20.15
N LEU A 844 8.48 12.68 20.51
CA LEU A 844 9.66 13.30 21.07
C LEU A 844 9.27 14.12 22.32
N LEU A 845 9.82 13.80 23.48
CA LEU A 845 9.68 14.59 24.71
C LEU A 845 10.99 15.33 24.98
N ILE A 846 10.93 16.65 24.96
CA ILE A 846 12.05 17.53 25.31
C ILE A 846 11.86 18.00 26.76
N THR A 847 12.90 17.81 27.57
CA THR A 847 13.06 18.34 28.92
C THR A 847 14.25 19.31 28.96
N THR A 848 14.57 19.88 30.12
CA THR A 848 15.72 20.80 30.28
C THR A 848 17.09 20.12 30.14
N THR A 849 17.18 18.79 30.26
CA THR A 849 18.46 18.05 30.25
C THR A 849 18.49 16.85 29.30
N HIS A 850 17.32 16.32 28.94
CA HIS A 850 17.19 15.11 28.14
C HIS A 850 16.13 15.25 27.05
N ILE A 851 16.43 14.63 25.90
CA ILE A 851 15.51 14.36 24.81
C ILE A 851 15.19 12.86 24.86
N TYR A 852 13.90 12.52 24.94
CA TYR A 852 13.40 11.15 24.86
C TYR A 852 12.64 10.98 23.55
N CYS A 853 12.88 9.89 22.81
CA CYS A 853 12.21 9.58 21.56
C CYS A 853 11.62 8.17 21.60
N ALA A 854 10.41 8.02 21.05
CA ALA A 854 9.85 6.72 20.70
C ALA A 854 9.36 6.76 19.24
N ASN A 855 9.72 5.75 18.45
CA ASN A 855 9.49 5.76 17.00
C ASN A 855 9.02 4.41 16.46
N VAL A 856 8.06 4.46 15.53
CA VAL A 856 7.52 3.34 14.77
C VAL A 856 7.46 3.73 13.29
N GLY A 857 8.23 3.06 12.44
CA GLY A 857 8.21 3.22 10.98
C GLY A 857 9.30 4.13 10.42
N HIS A 858 8.89 5.08 9.59
CA HIS A 858 9.75 5.88 8.70
C HIS A 858 9.77 7.39 9.02
N CYS A 859 8.93 7.86 9.95
CA CYS A 859 9.16 9.16 10.58
C CYS A 859 10.55 9.14 11.24
N ARG A 860 11.31 10.22 11.09
CA ARG A 860 12.65 10.37 11.70
C ARG A 860 12.80 11.73 12.34
N ALA A 861 13.59 11.74 13.41
CA ALA A 861 14.08 12.92 14.09
C ALA A 861 15.61 12.90 14.15
N ILE A 862 16.23 14.03 13.85
CA ILE A 862 17.69 14.25 13.96
C ILE A 862 17.99 15.44 14.87
N LEU A 863 19.13 15.37 15.55
CA LEU A 863 19.74 16.43 16.34
C LEU A 863 20.97 16.99 15.60
N CYS A 864 21.04 18.30 15.43
CA CYS A 864 22.26 18.98 14.99
C CYS A 864 23.13 19.29 16.21
N ARG A 865 24.29 18.62 16.31
CA ARG A 865 25.31 18.86 17.35
C ARG A 865 26.56 19.40 16.68
N ARG A 866 26.88 20.68 16.92
CA ARG A 866 28.05 21.40 16.39
C ARG A 866 28.18 21.35 14.85
N GLY A 867 27.07 21.22 14.13
CA GLY A 867 27.00 21.11 12.67
C GLY A 867 27.00 19.68 12.11
N ILE A 868 26.99 18.66 12.97
CA ILE A 868 26.91 17.24 12.58
C ILE A 868 25.49 16.71 12.85
N ALA A 869 24.90 16.03 11.86
CA ALA A 869 23.60 15.37 12.01
C ALA A 869 23.71 14.07 12.83
N THR A 870 22.85 13.91 13.84
CA THR A 870 22.75 12.69 14.67
C THR A 870 21.32 12.16 14.70
N ASP A 871 21.08 10.90 14.31
CA ASP A 871 19.75 10.28 14.38
C ASP A 871 19.37 9.94 15.83
N ILE A 872 18.40 10.69 16.37
CA ILE A 872 17.86 10.48 17.73
C ILE A 872 16.60 9.59 17.75
N SER A 873 16.10 9.20 16.58
CA SER A 873 14.86 8.43 16.40
C SER A 873 15.06 6.93 16.25
N GLY A 874 16.23 6.50 15.76
CA GLY A 874 16.51 5.09 15.48
C GLY A 874 15.66 4.50 14.35
N ALA A 875 15.22 5.34 13.41
CA ALA A 875 14.52 4.89 12.20
C ALA A 875 15.43 4.01 11.33
N CYS A 876 14.90 2.90 10.83
CA CYS A 876 15.61 1.93 9.99
C CYS A 876 14.98 1.95 8.59
N ASP A 877 15.55 2.72 7.65
CA ASP A 877 14.96 2.92 6.31
C ASP A 877 15.02 1.67 5.44
N THR A 878 16.03 0.84 5.68
CA THR A 878 16.29 -0.43 5.00
C THR A 878 16.19 -1.54 6.01
N LEU A 879 15.36 -2.54 5.73
CA LEU A 879 15.37 -3.81 6.46
C LEU A 879 16.80 -4.40 6.41
N THR A 880 17.36 -4.75 7.57
CA THR A 880 18.70 -5.35 7.64
C THR A 880 18.68 -6.80 7.14
N PRO A 881 19.83 -7.41 6.79
CA PRO A 881 19.89 -8.83 6.45
C PRO A 881 19.32 -9.74 7.54
N GLU A 882 19.52 -9.43 8.83
CA GLU A 882 18.91 -10.20 9.92
C GLU A 882 17.39 -10.03 9.98
N GLN A 883 16.88 -8.81 9.74
CA GLN A 883 15.44 -8.54 9.68
C GLN A 883 14.79 -9.24 8.46
N TYR A 884 15.49 -9.33 7.34
CA TYR A 884 15.05 -10.13 6.18
C TYR A 884 14.99 -11.63 6.50
N SER A 885 15.99 -12.18 7.18
CA SER A 885 15.96 -13.58 7.63
C SER A 885 14.87 -13.84 8.67
N SER A 886 14.63 -12.89 9.58
CA SER A 886 13.54 -12.95 10.55
C SER A 886 12.17 -12.94 9.86
N LEU A 887 11.95 -12.02 8.90
CA LEU A 887 10.72 -11.98 8.09
C LEU A 887 10.47 -13.30 7.34
N ARG A 888 11.50 -13.87 6.69
CA ARG A 888 11.41 -15.19 6.04
C ARG A 888 11.04 -16.31 7.02
N SER A 889 11.64 -16.31 8.22
CA SER A 889 11.31 -17.30 9.25
C SER A 889 9.88 -17.13 9.81
N GLY A 890 9.35 -15.90 9.76
CA GLY A 890 7.95 -15.56 10.03
C GLY A 890 7.02 -15.71 8.83
N ASN A 891 7.47 -16.35 7.74
CA ASN A 891 6.74 -16.60 6.49
C ASN A 891 6.30 -15.38 5.68
N ALA A 892 6.84 -14.19 5.95
CA ALA A 892 6.40 -12.95 5.32
C ALA A 892 6.88 -12.83 3.86
N THR A 893 5.95 -12.70 2.91
CA THR A 893 6.29 -12.27 1.55
C THR A 893 6.83 -10.84 1.57
N ILE A 894 7.75 -10.52 0.67
CA ILE A 894 8.26 -9.15 0.48
C ILE A 894 8.36 -8.90 -1.01
N THR A 895 7.69 -7.87 -1.52
CA THR A 895 7.70 -7.60 -2.95
C THR A 895 9.06 -7.07 -3.43
N LYS A 896 9.22 -7.05 -4.77
CA LYS A 896 10.28 -6.35 -5.50
C LYS A 896 10.62 -4.95 -4.97
N ASP A 897 9.61 -4.23 -4.47
CA ASP A 897 9.72 -2.83 -4.05
C ASP A 897 10.05 -2.68 -2.54
N ASN A 898 10.57 -3.74 -1.89
CA ASN A 898 10.78 -3.87 -0.44
C ASN A 898 9.50 -3.82 0.42
N VAL A 899 8.31 -4.03 -0.17
CA VAL A 899 7.04 -3.93 0.56
C VAL A 899 6.62 -5.30 1.11
N ILE A 900 6.63 -5.45 2.44
CA ILE A 900 6.16 -6.63 3.16
C ILE A 900 4.67 -6.86 2.86
N GLU A 901 4.34 -8.08 2.44
CA GLU A 901 2.99 -8.52 2.03
C GLU A 901 2.29 -7.65 0.98
N GLY A 902 3.08 -6.86 0.22
CA GLY A 902 2.58 -5.86 -0.72
C GLY A 902 1.92 -4.64 -0.07
N VAL A 903 2.00 -4.50 1.26
CA VAL A 903 1.26 -3.50 2.05
C VAL A 903 2.16 -2.46 2.70
N CYS A 904 3.26 -2.85 3.38
CA CYS A 904 4.10 -1.93 4.16
C CYS A 904 5.61 -2.21 4.00
N PRO A 905 6.47 -1.21 3.76
CA PRO A 905 7.91 -1.42 3.61
C PRO A 905 8.73 -1.44 4.92
N CYS A 906 8.11 -1.63 6.10
CA CYS A 906 8.83 -1.72 7.37
C CYS A 906 8.18 -2.72 8.35
N ILE A 907 9.02 -3.46 9.08
CA ILE A 907 8.64 -4.39 10.17
C ILE A 907 7.94 -3.72 11.35
N ARG A 908 8.12 -2.40 11.52
CA ARG A 908 7.58 -1.64 12.65
C ARG A 908 6.61 -0.59 12.13
N GLN A 909 5.32 -0.83 12.24
CA GLN A 909 4.25 0.09 11.86
C GLN A 909 3.10 -0.02 12.87
N LEU A 910 2.44 1.08 13.24
CA LEU A 910 1.21 1.01 14.05
C LEU A 910 0.05 0.57 13.17
N GLY A 911 -0.68 -0.47 13.56
CA GLY A 911 -1.79 -1.02 12.78
C GLY A 911 -1.32 -2.18 11.90
N PHE A 912 -1.99 -2.39 10.76
CA PHE A 912 -1.79 -3.55 9.88
C PHE A 912 -1.79 -4.90 10.62
N THR A 913 -2.62 -5.08 11.66
CA THR A 913 -2.50 -6.24 12.57
C THR A 913 -2.78 -7.59 11.91
N PHE A 914 -3.38 -7.61 10.72
CA PHE A 914 -3.48 -8.80 9.86
C PHE A 914 -2.13 -9.33 9.34
N LEU A 915 -1.06 -8.54 9.46
CA LEU A 915 0.30 -8.88 9.03
C LEU A 915 1.21 -9.29 10.20
N TYR A 916 0.68 -9.52 11.39
CA TYR A 916 1.44 -10.14 12.47
C TYR A 916 1.80 -11.60 12.11
N PRO A 917 3.02 -12.10 12.36
CA PRO A 917 4.13 -11.46 13.08
C PRO A 917 5.09 -10.66 12.19
N ALA A 918 4.87 -10.58 10.88
CA ALA A 918 5.74 -9.87 9.94
C ALA A 918 5.83 -8.37 10.21
N ILE A 919 4.75 -7.78 10.72
CA ILE A 919 4.69 -6.38 11.14
C ILE A 919 4.19 -6.31 12.58
N VAL A 920 4.94 -5.57 13.40
CA VAL A 920 4.70 -5.42 14.83
C VAL A 920 4.70 -3.94 15.23
N PRO A 921 3.84 -3.49 16.16
CA PRO A 921 3.74 -2.09 16.55
C PRO A 921 4.89 -1.60 17.47
N ASN A 922 5.95 -2.39 17.62
CA ASN A 922 6.96 -2.29 18.69
C ASN A 922 7.89 -1.07 18.55
N PRO A 923 7.73 -0.02 19.39
CA PRO A 923 8.47 1.23 19.24
C PRO A 923 9.95 1.10 19.60
N ALA A 924 10.82 1.62 18.75
CA ALA A 924 12.20 1.89 19.11
C ALA A 924 12.23 3.07 20.10
N LYS A 925 12.81 2.87 21.29
CA LYS A 925 13.02 3.93 22.29
C LYS A 925 14.48 4.41 22.25
N ARG A 926 14.70 5.72 22.33
CA ARG A 926 16.01 6.35 22.47
C ARG A 926 15.97 7.47 23.50
N THR A 927 17.11 7.70 24.14
CA THR A 927 17.36 8.83 25.05
C THR A 927 18.63 9.52 24.58
N SER A 928 18.68 10.84 24.67
CA SER A 928 19.88 11.63 24.38
C SER A 928 19.97 12.79 25.37
N THR A 929 21.15 13.01 25.93
CA THR A 929 21.43 14.18 26.79
C THR A 929 21.58 15.43 25.93
N ILE A 930 21.02 16.55 26.39
CA ILE A 930 21.26 17.86 25.80
C ILE A 930 22.64 18.34 26.27
N CYS A 931 23.46 18.89 25.38
CA CYS A 931 24.84 19.26 25.65
C CYS A 931 25.25 20.55 24.92
N ASP A 932 26.26 21.24 25.47
CA ASP A 932 26.78 22.50 24.93
C ASP A 932 27.24 22.35 23.48
N GLY A 933 26.50 22.98 22.56
CA GLY A 933 26.68 22.85 21.11
C GLY A 933 25.57 22.08 20.38
N ASP A 934 24.47 21.70 21.05
CA ASP A 934 23.22 21.34 20.37
C ASP A 934 22.54 22.59 19.81
N GLU A 935 22.28 22.60 18.50
CA GLU A 935 21.81 23.81 17.79
C GLU A 935 20.30 23.75 17.48
N PHE A 936 19.83 22.61 16.98
CA PHE A 936 18.43 22.39 16.62
C PHE A 936 18.10 20.90 16.43
N ILE A 937 16.81 20.59 16.52
CA ILE A 937 16.22 19.28 16.22
C ILE A 937 15.30 19.44 15.00
N VAL A 938 15.31 18.45 14.10
CA VAL A 938 14.36 18.36 12.97
C VAL A 938 13.58 17.05 13.10
N ILE A 939 12.25 17.11 13.10
CA ILE A 939 11.36 15.96 12.95
C ILE A 939 10.68 16.06 11.59
N ALA A 940 10.71 15.01 10.77
CA ALA A 940 10.04 15.04 9.48
C ALA A 940 9.48 13.67 9.03
N SER A 941 8.44 13.77 8.22
CA SER A 941 7.80 12.69 7.45
C SER A 941 8.75 11.97 6.47
N LYS A 942 8.36 10.77 5.99
CA LYS A 942 9.20 9.93 5.11
C LYS A 942 9.64 10.64 3.83
N ALA A 943 8.83 11.58 3.33
CA ALA A 943 9.09 12.32 2.10
C ALA A 943 10.44 13.05 2.09
N VAL A 944 10.83 13.67 3.22
CA VAL A 944 12.07 14.45 3.34
C VAL A 944 13.28 13.53 3.27
N TRP A 945 13.28 12.47 4.08
CA TRP A 945 14.42 11.55 4.22
C TRP A 945 14.63 10.62 3.01
N LYS A 946 13.66 10.55 2.07
CA LYS A 946 13.84 9.88 0.79
C LYS A 946 14.73 10.69 -0.17
N LEU A 947 14.73 12.02 -0.07
CA LEU A 947 15.33 12.92 -1.05
C LEU A 947 16.54 13.69 -0.51
N LEU A 948 16.59 13.94 0.80
CA LEU A 948 17.68 14.64 1.46
C LEU A 948 18.37 13.75 2.50
N SER A 949 19.70 13.70 2.46
CA SER A 949 20.47 13.09 3.54
C SER A 949 20.39 13.93 4.83
N GLN A 950 20.62 13.29 5.97
CA GLN A 950 20.56 13.94 7.28
C GLN A 950 21.54 15.14 7.38
N GLN A 951 22.70 15.03 6.74
CA GLN A 951 23.73 16.07 6.75
C GLN A 951 23.37 17.25 5.82
N GLN A 952 22.83 17.00 4.62
CA GLN A 952 22.28 18.06 3.76
C GLN A 952 21.16 18.85 4.46
N VAL A 953 20.29 18.17 5.23
CA VAL A 953 19.26 18.83 6.04
C VAL A 953 19.88 19.77 7.08
N VAL A 954 20.97 19.38 7.74
CA VAL A 954 21.70 20.26 8.67
C VAL A 954 22.33 21.45 7.95
N GLU A 955 23.02 21.23 6.84
CA GLU A 955 23.67 22.28 6.05
C GLU A 955 22.68 23.31 5.49
N LEU A 956 21.52 22.86 5.00
CA LEU A 956 20.45 23.74 4.51
C LEU A 956 19.85 24.62 5.61
N LEU A 957 19.84 24.17 6.87
CA LEU A 957 19.16 24.84 7.98
C LEU A 957 20.06 25.60 8.95
N ARG A 958 21.34 25.20 9.09
CA ARG A 958 22.28 25.83 10.01
C ARG A 958 22.34 27.36 9.93
N PRO A 959 22.39 28.02 8.74
CA PRO A 959 22.40 29.49 8.65
C PRO A 959 21.07 30.19 8.98
N ILE A 960 19.96 29.45 9.19
CA ILE A 960 18.62 30.02 9.37
C ILE A 960 18.26 30.03 10.86
N LYS A 961 18.34 31.21 11.51
CA LYS A 961 18.01 31.37 12.94
C LYS A 961 16.53 31.06 13.25
N ASN A 962 15.59 31.53 12.43
CA ASN A 962 14.14 31.34 12.66
C ASN A 962 13.67 29.91 12.26
N PRO A 963 13.12 29.09 13.18
CA PRO A 963 12.72 27.71 12.90
C PRO A 963 11.51 27.58 11.95
N GLN A 964 10.63 28.60 11.84
CA GLN A 964 9.50 28.58 10.90
C GLN A 964 10.00 28.67 9.45
N ILE A 965 10.94 29.58 9.17
CA ILE A 965 11.60 29.68 7.85
C ILE A 965 12.35 28.37 7.54
N ALA A 966 13.00 27.77 8.55
CA ALA A 966 13.72 26.51 8.39
C ALA A 966 12.78 25.35 7.99
N ALA A 967 11.64 25.19 8.68
CA ALA A 967 10.66 24.16 8.36
C ALA A 967 10.09 24.32 6.94
N LYS A 968 9.82 25.55 6.51
CA LYS A 968 9.36 25.85 5.14
C LYS A 968 10.42 25.60 4.08
N LYS A 969 11.69 25.96 4.34
CA LYS A 969 12.78 25.69 3.40
C LYS A 969 12.93 24.20 3.09
N LEU A 970 12.80 23.31 4.08
CA LEU A 970 12.86 21.87 3.82
C LEU A 970 11.69 21.39 2.94
N GLN A 971 10.50 21.96 3.13
CA GLN A 971 9.33 21.64 2.32
C GLN A 971 9.48 22.10 0.86
N ASP A 972 9.83 23.37 0.63
CA ASP A 972 10.06 23.91 -0.72
C ASP A 972 11.27 23.21 -1.40
N THR A 973 12.31 22.84 -0.63
CA THR A 973 13.41 21.99 -1.13
C THR A 973 12.90 20.63 -1.61
N VAL A 974 12.07 19.95 -0.82
CA VAL A 974 11.54 18.62 -1.18
C VAL A 974 10.59 18.68 -2.39
N GLN A 975 9.86 19.78 -2.58
CA GLN A 975 8.93 19.97 -3.70
C GLN A 975 9.61 20.42 -5.01
N SER A 976 10.69 21.21 -4.91
CA SER A 976 11.58 21.50 -6.05
C SER A 976 12.36 20.25 -6.49
N LEU A 977 12.60 19.29 -5.59
CA LEU A 977 13.06 17.92 -5.89
C LEU A 977 11.90 16.97 -6.29
N GLU A 978 10.91 17.50 -7.02
CA GLU A 978 9.80 16.77 -7.67
C GLU A 978 8.78 16.07 -6.74
N HIS A 979 8.84 16.27 -5.41
CA HIS A 979 7.93 15.58 -4.49
C HIS A 979 6.52 16.20 -4.41
N ASN A 980 5.57 15.64 -5.15
CA ASN A 980 4.16 16.09 -5.15
C ASN A 980 3.29 15.41 -4.05
N GLY A 981 3.90 14.71 -3.09
CA GLY A 981 3.22 13.99 -2.01
C GLY A 981 2.98 14.81 -0.74
N ASN A 982 2.48 14.16 0.31
CA ASN A 982 2.32 14.78 1.63
C ASN A 982 3.69 15.04 2.27
N VAL A 983 3.91 16.25 2.76
CA VAL A 983 5.14 16.64 3.46
C VAL A 983 4.78 17.35 4.75
N SER A 984 5.29 16.85 5.88
CA SER A 984 5.20 17.50 7.19
C SER A 984 6.58 17.56 7.85
N VAL A 985 6.90 18.74 8.42
CA VAL A 985 8.19 19.09 9.02
C VAL A 985 7.96 19.89 10.31
N ILE A 986 8.74 19.59 11.35
CA ILE A 986 8.89 20.38 12.58
C ILE A 986 10.38 20.67 12.79
N VAL A 987 10.73 21.92 13.10
CA VAL A 987 12.08 22.35 13.47
C VAL A 987 12.03 23.01 14.85
N ILE A 988 12.96 22.65 15.74
CA ILE A 988 13.04 23.15 17.11
C ILE A 988 14.47 23.69 17.32
N ARG A 989 14.62 25.00 17.46
CA ARG A 989 15.89 25.68 17.76
C ARG A 989 16.08 25.74 19.29
N ILE A 990 17.28 25.40 19.76
CA ILE A 990 17.63 25.41 21.19
C ILE A 990 18.27 26.75 21.53
N ASN A 991 17.74 27.44 22.56
CA ASN A 991 18.20 28.75 22.97
C ASN A 991 19.13 28.62 24.20
N TRP A 992 20.43 28.74 23.97
CA TRP A 992 21.41 28.90 25.04
C TRP A 992 21.45 30.37 25.48
N LEU A 993 21.38 30.63 26.79
CA LEU A 993 21.12 31.96 27.38
C LEU A 993 22.25 33.01 27.21
N ASN A 994 23.27 32.74 26.38
CA ASN A 994 24.50 33.53 26.29
C ASN A 994 24.67 34.35 24.99
N GLU A 995 23.76 34.29 24.00
CA GLU A 995 23.91 35.07 22.74
C GLU A 995 23.53 36.57 22.85
N PHE A 996 23.01 37.06 23.98
CA PHE A 996 22.48 38.43 24.12
C PHE A 996 23.47 39.51 24.61
N THR A 997 24.78 39.24 24.60
CA THR A 997 25.81 40.16 25.15
C THR A 997 26.78 40.77 24.13
N ASN A 998 26.63 40.50 22.83
CA ASN A 998 27.46 41.10 21.78
C ASN A 998 26.67 41.46 20.51
N ASP A 999 26.00 42.62 20.52
CA ASP A 999 25.68 43.38 19.30
C ASP A 999 25.46 44.86 19.65
N ASN A 1000 26.56 45.60 19.79
CA ASN A 1000 26.56 47.02 20.16
C ASN A 1000 26.38 47.92 18.93
N HIS A 1001 25.13 48.11 18.47
CA HIS A 1001 24.79 49.26 17.60
C HIS A 1001 23.46 49.91 17.99
N THR A 1002 23.44 51.24 17.92
CA THR A 1002 22.50 52.12 18.64
C THR A 1002 21.33 52.61 17.77
N SER A 1003 20.09 52.47 18.24
CA SER A 1003 19.04 53.48 18.02
C SER A 1003 17.83 53.37 18.97
N ASN A 1004 17.85 54.17 20.03
CA ASN A 1004 16.73 54.73 20.79
C ASN A 1004 15.30 54.13 20.64
N THR A 1005 14.82 53.49 21.72
CA THR A 1005 13.51 53.83 22.32
C THR A 1005 13.68 53.93 23.85
N ARG A 1006 12.94 54.85 24.49
CA ARG A 1006 13.20 55.29 25.87
C ARG A 1006 12.95 54.20 26.91
N SER A 1007 13.90 53.99 27.80
CA SER A 1007 13.65 53.42 29.12
C SER A 1007 13.05 54.47 30.06
N VAL A 1008 12.14 54.04 30.93
CA VAL A 1008 11.80 54.74 32.17
C VAL A 1008 12.04 53.74 33.29
N ALA A 1009 13.06 53.98 34.10
CA ALA A 1009 13.38 53.15 35.24
C ALA A 1009 12.67 53.67 36.50
N VAL A 1010 12.22 52.75 37.36
CA VAL A 1010 11.91 53.03 38.76
C VAL A 1010 12.69 52.02 39.59
N HIS A 1011 13.58 52.53 40.44
CA HIS A 1011 14.27 51.73 41.45
C HIS A 1011 13.40 51.61 42.71
N THR A 1012 13.38 50.43 43.33
CA THR A 1012 13.41 50.30 44.79
C THR A 1012 14.14 49.01 45.19
N SER A 1013 14.90 49.08 46.27
CA SER A 1013 15.53 47.95 46.96
C SER A 1013 14.59 47.36 48.03
N PRO A 1014 14.86 46.16 48.59
CA PRO A 1014 13.82 45.39 49.27
C PRO A 1014 13.64 45.75 50.76
N GLU A 1015 12.39 45.81 51.20
CA GLU A 1015 12.00 45.74 52.61
C GLU A 1015 11.05 44.56 52.86
N LYS A 1016 11.03 44.07 54.11
CA LYS A 1016 10.13 43.01 54.56
C LYS A 1016 8.79 43.61 54.97
N ILE A 1017 7.69 43.11 54.41
CA ILE A 1017 6.34 43.32 54.94
C ILE A 1017 5.70 41.95 55.16
N ALA A 1018 5.11 41.75 56.32
CA ALA A 1018 4.34 40.54 56.64
C ALA A 1018 2.88 40.71 56.20
N PHE A 1019 2.27 39.63 55.71
CA PHE A 1019 0.84 39.63 55.38
C PHE A 1019 -0.01 39.41 56.63
N SER A 1020 -1.06 40.22 56.78
CA SER A 1020 -2.13 40.05 57.77
C SER A 1020 -3.19 39.05 57.27
N GLU A 1021 -3.77 38.27 58.18
CA GLU A 1021 -4.62 37.11 57.81
C GLU A 1021 -5.99 37.47 57.20
N GLU A 1022 -6.44 38.72 57.28
CA GLU A 1022 -7.80 39.12 56.88
C GLU A 1022 -8.08 39.06 55.36
N ASP A 1023 -7.06 39.18 54.50
CA ASP A 1023 -7.26 39.12 53.03
C ASP A 1023 -7.47 37.69 52.50
N LEU A 1024 -7.08 36.66 53.28
CA LEU A 1024 -7.28 35.26 52.92
C LEU A 1024 -8.74 34.81 53.08
N ALA A 1025 -9.53 35.46 53.96
CA ALA A 1025 -10.91 35.08 54.22
C ALA A 1025 -11.84 35.33 53.02
N LYS A 1026 -11.74 36.51 52.39
CA LYS A 1026 -12.71 36.99 51.38
C LYS A 1026 -12.67 36.24 50.03
N HIS A 1027 -11.58 35.54 49.71
CA HIS A 1027 -11.49 34.70 48.52
C HIS A 1027 -12.09 33.28 48.72
N GLY A 1028 -12.27 32.83 49.97
CA GLY A 1028 -12.88 31.53 50.27
C GLY A 1028 -14.39 31.50 50.05
N GLU A 1029 -15.12 32.48 50.58
CA GLU A 1029 -16.59 32.52 50.52
C GLU A 1029 -17.12 32.59 49.08
N THR A 1030 -16.45 33.34 48.20
CA THR A 1030 -16.87 33.49 46.79
C THR A 1030 -16.62 32.23 45.97
N THR A 1031 -15.66 31.37 46.35
CA THR A 1031 -15.43 30.09 45.67
C THR A 1031 -16.35 28.99 46.19
N LEU A 1032 -16.61 28.94 47.51
CA LEU A 1032 -17.59 28.02 48.10
C LEU A 1032 -19.01 28.23 47.56
N ARG A 1033 -19.51 29.47 47.55
CA ARG A 1033 -20.87 29.81 47.09
C ARG A 1033 -21.13 29.43 45.63
N ASN A 1034 -20.10 29.52 44.77
CA ASN A 1034 -20.13 29.08 43.37
C ASN A 1034 -20.08 27.55 43.19
N ILE A 1035 -19.67 26.80 44.22
CA ILE A 1035 -19.71 25.32 44.24
C ILE A 1035 -21.08 24.87 44.76
N GLU A 1036 -21.63 25.53 45.79
CA GLU A 1036 -22.96 25.26 46.34
C GLU A 1036 -24.07 25.45 45.29
N GLU A 1037 -24.11 26.60 44.59
CA GLU A 1037 -25.05 26.83 43.46
C GLU A 1037 -24.99 25.74 42.37
N ARG A 1038 -23.81 25.13 42.17
CA ARG A 1038 -23.61 24.09 41.16
C ARG A 1038 -24.02 22.71 41.65
N LEU A 1039 -23.92 22.44 42.95
CA LEU A 1039 -24.40 21.21 43.56
C LEU A 1039 -25.92 21.22 43.70
N GLU A 1040 -26.52 22.35 44.05
CA GLU A 1040 -27.97 22.51 44.18
C GLU A 1040 -28.70 22.24 42.84
N ARG A 1041 -28.22 22.82 41.74
CA ARG A 1041 -28.74 22.56 40.37
C ARG A 1041 -28.50 21.12 39.89
N ILE A 1042 -27.54 20.39 40.48
CA ILE A 1042 -27.33 18.95 40.20
C ILE A 1042 -28.33 18.11 41.02
N SER A 1043 -28.62 18.47 42.28
CA SER A 1043 -29.69 17.84 43.06
C SER A 1043 -31.07 18.01 42.42
N GLU A 1044 -31.42 19.22 41.94
CA GLU A 1044 -32.69 19.43 41.21
C GLU A 1044 -32.80 18.56 39.94
N ALA A 1045 -31.70 18.36 39.23
CA ALA A 1045 -31.66 17.51 38.04
C ALA A 1045 -31.81 16.02 38.39
N ILE A 1046 -31.20 15.57 39.50
CA ILE A 1046 -31.34 14.19 39.99
C ILE A 1046 -32.77 13.93 40.49
N SER A 1047 -33.38 14.85 41.25
CA SER A 1047 -34.76 14.74 41.74
C SER A 1047 -35.75 14.49 40.58
N LYS A 1048 -35.64 15.25 39.49
CA LYS A 1048 -36.48 15.05 38.29
C LYS A 1048 -36.27 13.70 37.62
N ILE A 1049 -35.04 13.19 37.60
CA ILE A 1049 -34.73 11.87 37.03
C ILE A 1049 -35.31 10.74 37.90
N GLU A 1050 -35.33 10.91 39.22
CA GLU A 1050 -35.96 9.94 40.13
C GLU A 1050 -37.50 9.99 40.05
N ASP A 1051 -38.12 11.16 39.93
CA ASP A 1051 -39.56 11.33 39.70
C ASP A 1051 -40.03 10.69 38.38
N ASP A 1052 -39.32 10.94 37.28
CA ASP A 1052 -39.61 10.32 35.98
C ASP A 1052 -39.43 8.78 36.01
N SER A 1053 -38.52 8.27 36.87
CA SER A 1053 -38.25 6.83 36.99
C SER A 1053 -39.33 6.04 37.74
N ASN A 1054 -40.06 6.68 38.65
CA ASN A 1054 -41.05 6.01 39.50
C ASN A 1054 -42.41 5.81 38.81
N ASN A 1055 -42.75 6.63 37.81
CA ASN A 1055 -44.11 6.66 37.23
C ASN A 1055 -44.43 5.60 36.17
N ASN A 1056 -43.47 4.78 35.72
CA ASN A 1056 -43.70 3.79 34.65
C ASN A 1056 -43.26 2.36 35.01
N ARG A 1057 -43.98 1.73 35.95
CA ARG A 1057 -43.77 0.31 36.33
C ARG A 1057 -45.07 -0.48 36.57
N THR A 1058 -45.97 -0.52 35.58
CA THR A 1058 -47.19 -1.34 35.63
C THR A 1058 -47.57 -1.99 34.28
N SER A 1059 -47.90 -3.29 34.35
CA SER A 1059 -48.78 -4.08 33.46
C SER A 1059 -48.70 -3.97 31.92
N LEU A 1060 -47.99 -4.94 31.32
CA LEU A 1060 -48.52 -6.01 30.44
C LEU A 1060 -49.46 -5.72 29.23
N ASN A 1061 -49.08 -6.36 28.11
CA ASN A 1061 -49.90 -7.04 27.07
C ASN A 1061 -50.58 -6.27 25.90
N VAL A 1062 -50.00 -6.49 24.71
CA VAL A 1062 -50.57 -7.24 23.55
C VAL A 1062 -51.99 -6.89 23.04
N LEU A 1063 -52.05 -6.59 21.73
CA LEU A 1063 -53.23 -6.42 20.85
C LEU A 1063 -54.12 -5.19 21.13
N ASP A 1064 -53.90 -4.10 20.40
CA ASP A 1064 -54.85 -3.65 19.35
C ASP A 1064 -54.27 -2.47 18.51
N CYS A 1065 -55.10 -1.89 17.63
CA CYS A 1065 -54.83 -0.71 16.79
C CYS A 1065 -54.00 -0.92 15.51
N LEU A 1066 -54.46 -1.85 14.65
CA LEU A 1066 -54.38 -1.68 13.19
C LEU A 1066 -55.50 -0.75 12.70
N ASP A 1067 -55.31 0.57 12.70
CA ASP A 1067 -55.96 1.46 11.71
C ASP A 1067 -55.34 2.88 11.64
N LEU A 1068 -55.73 3.64 10.61
CA LEU A 1068 -55.67 5.10 10.51
C LEU A 1068 -54.29 5.78 10.74
N ILE A 1069 -53.53 5.91 9.65
CA ILE A 1069 -53.29 7.21 8.99
C ILE A 1069 -52.69 7.00 7.58
N ALA A 1070 -53.48 7.32 6.56
CA ALA A 1070 -53.07 7.30 5.15
C ALA A 1070 -53.90 8.31 4.31
N ARG A 1071 -54.04 9.55 4.78
CA ARG A 1071 -54.83 10.59 4.08
C ARG A 1071 -54.17 11.98 4.04
N ARG A 1072 -53.60 12.28 2.87
CA ARG A 1072 -53.53 13.58 2.15
C ARG A 1072 -52.92 14.80 2.85
N SER A 1073 -51.92 15.38 2.18
CA SER A 1073 -51.26 16.67 2.44
C SER A 1073 -51.89 17.83 1.65
N LEU A 1074 -51.63 19.10 2.04
CA LEU A 1074 -51.50 20.26 1.13
C LEU A 1074 -51.04 21.58 1.83
N LYS A 1075 -49.95 22.18 1.31
CA LYS A 1075 -49.55 23.63 1.30
C LYS A 1075 -49.30 24.44 2.61
N ARG A 1076 -48.08 25.02 2.67
CA ARG A 1076 -47.62 26.32 3.27
C ARG A 1076 -47.99 26.62 4.74
N GLY A 1077 -47.07 26.95 5.65
CA GLY A 1077 -45.59 27.08 5.61
C GLY A 1077 -45.07 27.82 6.87
N PRO A 1078 -43.76 27.96 7.08
CA PRO A 1078 -42.77 26.88 7.03
C PRO A 1078 -41.93 26.74 8.32
N THR A 1079 -41.51 25.49 8.63
CA THR A 1079 -40.52 25.08 9.66
C THR A 1079 -40.87 25.34 11.14
N CYS A 1080 -40.62 24.42 12.09
CA CYS A 1080 -40.27 22.99 11.98
C CYS A 1080 -40.71 22.25 13.25
N SER A 1081 -41.26 21.03 13.11
CA SER A 1081 -41.70 20.19 14.24
C SER A 1081 -41.42 18.69 14.01
N THR A 1082 -41.36 17.94 15.11
CA THR A 1082 -40.89 16.55 15.30
C THR A 1082 -42.07 15.53 15.16
N PRO A 1083 -41.94 14.19 15.39
CA PRO A 1083 -40.81 13.39 15.92
C PRO A 1083 -40.53 11.98 15.28
N GLN A 1084 -39.47 11.33 15.83
CA GLN A 1084 -39.18 9.89 16.00
C GLN A 1084 -39.19 8.83 14.85
N GLU A 1085 -38.03 8.13 14.76
CA GLU A 1085 -37.80 6.66 14.61
C GLU A 1085 -38.38 5.88 13.41
N SER A 1086 -37.73 4.82 12.88
CA SER A 1086 -36.68 3.96 13.43
C SER A 1086 -35.65 3.43 12.39
N ILE A 1087 -34.71 2.61 12.89
CA ILE A 1087 -33.52 2.03 12.23
C ILE A 1087 -33.85 1.06 11.06
N THR A 1088 -33.11 1.14 9.96
CA THR A 1088 -32.49 -0.06 9.33
C THR A 1088 -31.27 0.28 8.46
N ASN A 1089 -30.32 -0.66 8.40
CA ASN A 1089 -28.96 -0.46 7.85
C ASN A 1089 -28.78 -0.99 6.41
N ALA A 1090 -27.60 -0.67 5.86
CA ALA A 1090 -26.73 -1.55 5.04
C ALA A 1090 -26.74 -1.42 3.50
N HIS A 1091 -25.71 -0.70 3.02
CA HIS A 1091 -24.64 -1.18 2.14
C HIS A 1091 -24.93 -2.00 0.85
N SER A 1092 -24.50 -1.44 -0.28
CA SER A 1092 -23.44 -2.03 -1.14
C SER A 1092 -22.67 -0.84 -1.75
N TYR A 1093 -21.34 -0.71 -1.73
CA TYR A 1093 -20.27 -1.61 -2.20
C TYR A 1093 -20.43 -2.02 -3.67
N GLY A 1094 -19.64 -1.37 -4.53
CA GLY A 1094 -19.37 -1.76 -5.90
C GLY A 1094 -17.93 -1.37 -6.25
N GLU A 1095 -17.07 -2.36 -6.43
CA GLU A 1095 -15.74 -2.17 -7.01
C GLU A 1095 -15.85 -2.11 -8.53
N LEU A 1096 -15.00 -1.31 -9.18
CA LEU A 1096 -14.82 -1.36 -10.63
C LEU A 1096 -13.34 -1.28 -11.00
N ASN A 1097 -12.84 -2.38 -11.56
CA ASN A 1097 -11.62 -2.39 -12.35
C ASN A 1097 -11.79 -1.47 -13.57
N TYR A 1098 -10.73 -0.77 -13.98
CA TYR A 1098 -10.55 -0.40 -15.37
C TYR A 1098 -9.11 -0.64 -15.84
N THR A 1099 -9.00 -1.48 -16.87
CA THR A 1099 -7.79 -1.68 -17.67
C THR A 1099 -7.61 -0.51 -18.65
N CYS A 1100 -6.38 -0.27 -19.08
CA CYS A 1100 -6.12 0.70 -20.14
C CYS A 1100 -6.58 0.15 -21.50
N GLN A 1101 -7.46 0.86 -22.20
CA GLN A 1101 -7.50 0.82 -23.67
C GLN A 1101 -7.72 2.19 -24.31
N THR A 1102 -7.07 2.32 -25.46
CA THR A 1102 -7.02 3.44 -26.39
C THR A 1102 -8.35 3.74 -27.09
N SER A 1103 -8.68 5.03 -27.22
CA SER A 1103 -9.27 5.62 -28.44
C SER A 1103 -8.96 7.12 -28.45
N SER A 1104 -8.67 7.85 -29.53
CA SER A 1104 -8.82 7.68 -31.00
C SER A 1104 -10.24 7.80 -31.56
N THR A 1105 -10.59 9.02 -31.98
CA THR A 1105 -11.71 9.32 -32.89
C THR A 1105 -11.17 10.02 -34.14
N LEU A 1106 -11.74 9.70 -35.30
CA LEU A 1106 -11.26 10.14 -36.62
C LEU A 1106 -12.04 11.35 -37.15
N SER A 1107 -11.41 12.09 -38.07
CA SER A 1107 -12.10 12.78 -39.16
C SER A 1107 -11.29 12.61 -40.46
N ALA A 1108 -11.99 12.48 -41.59
CA ALA A 1108 -11.45 12.26 -42.94
C ALA A 1108 -12.61 12.34 -43.97
N PRO A 1109 -12.33 12.35 -45.28
CA PRO A 1109 -11.34 13.12 -46.04
C PRO A 1109 -12.08 14.18 -46.93
N PRO A 1110 -11.43 14.83 -47.91
CA PRO A 1110 -11.45 14.24 -49.27
C PRO A 1110 -10.17 14.46 -50.11
N ASP A 1111 -9.97 13.53 -51.07
CA ASP A 1111 -9.16 13.67 -52.30
C ASP A 1111 -9.98 14.43 -53.39
N PRO A 1112 -9.42 14.89 -54.56
CA PRO A 1112 -8.26 14.32 -55.27
C PRO A 1112 -7.33 15.32 -56.02
N LEU A 1113 -6.35 14.73 -56.76
CA LEU A 1113 -5.79 15.12 -58.08
C LEU A 1113 -4.31 15.52 -58.22
N ILE A 1114 -3.68 14.85 -59.19
CA ILE A 1114 -2.66 15.33 -60.15
C ILE A 1114 -1.17 15.36 -59.74
N GLN A 1115 -0.40 14.61 -60.55
CA GLN A 1115 1.06 14.57 -60.72
C GLN A 1115 1.58 15.86 -61.42
N PRO A 1116 2.87 16.26 -61.33
CA PRO A 1116 3.92 15.44 -61.95
C PRO A 1116 5.34 15.50 -61.35
N THR A 1117 6.19 14.69 -61.98
CA THR A 1117 7.66 14.64 -61.96
C THR A 1117 8.39 15.98 -61.94
N TYR A 1118 9.61 15.99 -61.38
CA TYR A 1118 10.82 16.21 -62.18
C TYR A 1118 12.04 15.48 -61.56
N THR A 1119 13.06 15.22 -62.39
CA THR A 1119 14.24 14.38 -62.11
C THR A 1119 15.48 14.99 -62.77
N PHE A 1120 16.68 14.71 -62.24
CA PHE A 1120 17.99 15.10 -62.79
C PHE A 1120 18.24 16.62 -62.84
N ASP A 1121 19.45 17.17 -62.96
CA ASP A 1121 20.84 16.62 -62.95
C ASP A 1121 21.68 17.51 -61.98
N THR A 1122 22.82 17.14 -61.38
CA THR A 1122 24.20 17.03 -61.93
C THR A 1122 24.67 18.23 -62.80
N THR A 1123 25.96 18.54 -63.03
CA THR A 1123 27.20 17.74 -62.93
C THR A 1123 28.47 18.63 -62.78
N THR A 1124 29.55 18.11 -62.15
CA THR A 1124 30.98 18.53 -62.31
C THR A 1124 31.35 19.99 -61.90
N THR A 1125 32.61 20.45 -61.78
CA THR A 1125 33.99 20.07 -62.22
C THR A 1125 35.02 20.50 -61.13
N VAL A 1126 36.24 19.95 -60.94
CA VAL A 1126 36.97 18.79 -61.49
C VAL A 1126 38.16 18.39 -60.55
N THR A 1127 39.20 17.73 -61.06
CA THR A 1127 40.44 17.16 -60.47
C THR A 1127 41.41 18.14 -59.77
N SER A 1128 42.23 17.73 -58.78
CA SER A 1128 43.45 16.92 -58.95
C SER A 1128 43.88 16.08 -57.72
N ILE A 1129 44.18 14.76 -57.87
CA ILE A 1129 45.54 14.10 -57.82
C ILE A 1129 46.18 14.12 -56.41
N THR A 1130 46.58 13.01 -55.73
CA THR A 1130 47.30 11.77 -56.16
C THR A 1130 47.04 10.54 -55.23
N THR A 1131 47.20 9.31 -55.78
CA THR A 1131 47.71 8.00 -55.21
C THR A 1131 47.99 7.81 -53.69
N THR A 1132 47.88 6.62 -53.03
CA THR A 1132 47.67 5.19 -53.42
C THR A 1132 47.25 4.31 -52.19
N ALA A 1133 46.81 3.06 -52.43
CA ALA A 1133 46.44 2.01 -51.43
C ALA A 1133 47.64 1.02 -51.14
N PRO A 1134 47.53 -0.17 -50.47
CA PRO A 1134 46.37 -0.89 -49.89
C PRO A 1134 46.62 -1.62 -48.51
N ALA A 1135 45.67 -2.48 -48.11
CA ALA A 1135 45.81 -3.60 -47.13
C ALA A 1135 46.35 -4.88 -47.83
N PRO A 1136 46.37 -6.13 -47.27
CA PRO A 1136 45.95 -6.68 -45.96
C PRO A 1136 47.00 -7.67 -45.35
N VAL A 1137 46.58 -8.66 -44.53
CA VAL A 1137 47.02 -10.09 -44.55
C VAL A 1137 46.19 -10.94 -43.55
N SER A 1138 46.14 -12.27 -43.73
CA SER A 1138 45.36 -13.24 -42.93
C SER A 1138 46.18 -14.49 -42.54
N THR A 1139 45.53 -15.52 -41.96
CA THR A 1139 46.01 -16.88 -41.56
C THR A 1139 46.70 -17.04 -40.18
N ALA A 1140 46.97 -18.26 -39.69
CA ALA A 1140 46.06 -19.35 -39.28
C ALA A 1140 46.83 -20.57 -38.68
N CYS A 1141 46.38 -21.07 -37.51
CA CYS A 1141 46.61 -22.42 -36.94
C CYS A 1141 48.04 -22.86 -36.52
N LYS A 1142 48.08 -23.93 -35.69
CA LYS A 1142 49.23 -24.77 -35.23
C LYS A 1142 50.17 -24.11 -34.18
N VAL A 1143 50.83 -24.84 -33.26
CA VAL A 1143 50.71 -26.26 -32.84
C VAL A 1143 51.05 -26.49 -31.35
N ALA A 1144 50.44 -27.56 -30.83
CA ALA A 1144 50.52 -28.30 -29.56
C ALA A 1144 51.79 -28.39 -28.67
N LEU A 1145 51.54 -28.96 -27.46
CA LEU A 1145 52.31 -29.94 -26.66
C LEU A 1145 53.09 -29.55 -25.37
N SER A 1146 53.09 -30.56 -24.46
CA SER A 1146 54.02 -30.89 -23.35
C SER A 1146 54.22 -29.96 -22.13
N ASN A 1147 53.45 -30.24 -21.08
CA ASN A 1147 53.86 -30.91 -19.81
C ASN A 1147 55.08 -30.46 -18.97
N THR A 1148 55.00 -30.88 -17.68
CA THR A 1148 56.08 -31.12 -16.68
C THR A 1148 56.80 -29.87 -16.10
N SER A 1149 57.17 -29.80 -14.80
CA SER A 1149 57.01 -30.74 -13.66
C SER A 1149 57.44 -30.15 -12.30
N VAL A 1150 57.26 -30.96 -11.23
CA VAL A 1150 57.94 -30.95 -9.90
C VAL A 1150 57.36 -30.05 -8.79
N GLN A 1151 57.28 -30.62 -7.57
CA GLN A 1151 57.07 -29.97 -6.26
C GLN A 1151 58.46 -29.71 -5.60
N PRO A 1152 58.79 -30.01 -4.31
CA PRO A 1152 58.05 -30.00 -3.03
C PRO A 1152 58.78 -29.21 -1.90
N VAL A 1153 58.26 -29.27 -0.65
CA VAL A 1153 58.94 -29.74 0.59
C VAL A 1153 58.36 -29.08 1.87
N ALA A 1154 58.04 -29.92 2.88
CA ALA A 1154 57.88 -29.61 4.33
C ALA A 1154 56.72 -28.64 4.75
N ASN A 1155 56.12 -28.65 5.95
CA ASN A 1155 56.16 -29.48 7.18
C ASN A 1155 54.94 -29.04 8.09
N SER A 1156 54.52 -29.64 9.22
CA SER A 1156 54.73 -30.95 9.88
C SER A 1156 53.87 -31.04 11.17
N ASN A 1157 53.34 -32.23 11.53
CA ASN A 1157 53.05 -32.71 12.91
C ASN A 1157 51.94 -31.98 13.72
N ASP A 1158 51.20 -32.54 14.70
CA ASP A 1158 50.92 -33.89 15.30
C ASP A 1158 49.60 -33.73 16.14
N GLU A 1159 48.89 -34.67 16.81
CA GLU A 1159 48.81 -36.13 17.10
C GLU A 1159 47.33 -36.35 17.61
N ASN A 1160 46.70 -37.50 17.95
CA ASN A 1160 46.82 -38.97 17.83
C ASN A 1160 45.36 -39.55 17.82
N SER A 1161 45.02 -40.74 17.31
CA SER A 1161 45.08 -42.12 17.88
C SER A 1161 44.19 -42.40 19.14
N ASP A 1162 43.60 -43.59 19.36
CA ASP A 1162 43.85 -44.92 18.75
C ASP A 1162 42.67 -45.95 18.86
N ASN A 1163 42.87 -47.15 18.28
CA ASN A 1163 42.13 -48.44 18.42
C ASN A 1163 40.91 -48.75 17.50
N ILE A 1164 40.53 -50.02 17.19
CA ILE A 1164 41.26 -51.24 16.72
C ILE A 1164 40.24 -52.37 16.36
N CYS A 1165 40.57 -53.28 15.40
CA CYS A 1165 39.87 -54.57 15.08
C CYS A 1165 38.42 -54.52 14.48
N ALA A 1166 37.89 -55.55 13.77
CA ALA A 1166 38.47 -56.69 13.02
C ALA A 1166 37.47 -57.48 12.11
N LEU A 1167 38.01 -58.10 11.03
CA LEU A 1167 37.66 -59.43 10.43
C LEU A 1167 36.33 -59.77 9.69
N ARG A 1168 36.52 -60.32 8.47
CA ARG A 1168 35.79 -61.44 7.76
C ARG A 1168 34.48 -61.14 6.97
N LYS A 1169 34.45 -61.42 5.65
CA LYS A 1169 33.94 -62.64 4.92
C LYS A 1169 32.40 -62.81 5.03
N ARG A 1170 31.61 -63.20 4.02
CA ARG A 1170 31.76 -63.84 2.68
C ARG A 1170 30.43 -63.57 1.88
N THR A 1171 30.13 -63.87 0.60
CA THR A 1171 30.73 -64.67 -0.52
C THR A 1171 30.16 -64.19 -1.87
N ASN A 1172 30.77 -64.59 -3.00
CA ASN A 1172 30.13 -64.86 -4.31
C ASN A 1172 30.53 -66.32 -4.69
N PRO A 1173 29.69 -67.12 -5.38
CA PRO A 1173 29.64 -67.14 -6.86
C PRO A 1173 28.20 -67.42 -7.39
N GLU A 1174 27.87 -67.80 -8.64
CA GLU A 1174 28.62 -68.32 -9.79
C GLU A 1174 27.86 -68.08 -11.13
N ALA A 1175 28.58 -67.84 -12.23
CA ALA A 1175 28.53 -68.53 -13.55
C ALA A 1175 27.20 -68.71 -14.37
N ASN A 1176 27.19 -68.78 -15.72
CA ASN A 1176 28.20 -68.41 -16.73
C ASN A 1176 27.64 -68.32 -18.18
N PHE A 1177 28.40 -67.63 -19.04
CA PHE A 1177 28.62 -67.83 -20.50
C PHE A 1177 27.49 -67.87 -21.57
N LYS A 1178 27.61 -66.92 -22.51
CA LYS A 1178 27.60 -67.08 -24.01
C LYS A 1178 26.29 -67.36 -24.76
N ASP A 1179 26.19 -67.10 -26.08
CA ASP A 1179 27.18 -66.63 -27.08
C ASP A 1179 26.53 -65.74 -28.18
N LEU A 1180 27.35 -65.20 -29.11
CA LEU A 1180 26.98 -64.55 -30.41
C LEU A 1180 26.16 -63.23 -30.34
N GLN A 1181 26.10 -62.35 -31.37
CA GLN A 1181 27.09 -61.76 -32.31
C GLN A 1181 26.38 -60.57 -33.02
N GLN A 1182 27.14 -59.56 -33.49
CA GLN A 1182 26.99 -58.72 -34.73
C GLN A 1182 25.58 -58.41 -35.35
N GLN A 1183 25.28 -57.27 -36.01
CA GLN A 1183 26.04 -56.05 -36.34
C GLN A 1183 25.12 -54.88 -36.84
N ASN A 1184 25.59 -53.64 -36.65
CA ASN A 1184 25.57 -52.48 -37.57
C ASN A 1184 24.39 -52.09 -38.51
N HIS A 1185 23.97 -50.82 -38.32
CA HIS A 1185 23.86 -49.73 -39.32
C HIS A 1185 22.73 -49.63 -40.38
N TYR A 1186 22.06 -48.46 -40.34
CA TYR A 1186 21.83 -47.50 -41.43
C TYR A 1186 21.58 -47.97 -42.88
N ALA A 1187 20.34 -47.76 -43.35
CA ALA A 1187 19.96 -47.48 -44.73
C ALA A 1187 18.63 -46.68 -44.73
N ARG A 1188 18.29 -45.77 -45.65
CA ARG A 1188 19.00 -45.14 -46.80
C ARG A 1188 18.24 -43.84 -47.19
N TYR A 1189 18.94 -42.90 -47.85
CA TYR A 1189 18.55 -42.10 -49.06
C TYR A 1189 17.06 -41.99 -49.50
N SER A 1190 16.55 -40.93 -50.15
CA SER A 1190 17.06 -39.58 -50.51
C SER A 1190 16.03 -38.79 -51.38
N ILE A 1191 16.10 -37.44 -51.38
CA ILE A 1191 15.73 -36.51 -52.50
C ILE A 1191 14.26 -36.41 -53.03
N ARG A 1192 13.73 -35.17 -53.03
CA ARG A 1192 12.55 -34.61 -53.78
C ARG A 1192 11.17 -35.26 -53.54
N GLY A 1193 10.03 -34.57 -53.73
CA GLY A 1193 9.80 -33.13 -53.90
C GLY A 1193 8.53 -32.79 -54.71
N ARG A 1194 7.85 -31.69 -54.33
CA ARG A 1194 6.78 -30.95 -55.07
C ARG A 1194 5.39 -31.60 -55.32
N VAL A 1195 4.35 -30.87 -54.85
CA VAL A 1195 3.18 -30.34 -55.63
C VAL A 1195 1.95 -31.23 -55.93
N GLU A 1196 0.78 -30.72 -55.50
CA GLU A 1196 -0.63 -30.91 -56.01
C GLU A 1196 -1.21 -32.36 -56.10
N LEU A 1197 -2.53 -32.64 -56.06
CA LEU A 1197 -3.80 -31.88 -56.00
C LEU A 1197 -4.61 -32.31 -54.74
N PHE A 1198 -5.56 -31.57 -54.14
CA PHE A 1198 -6.78 -30.88 -54.61
C PHE A 1198 -7.99 -31.80 -54.94
N ASN A 1199 -9.19 -31.28 -54.66
CA ASN A 1199 -10.55 -31.80 -54.95
C ASN A 1199 -11.15 -32.84 -53.95
N ASN A 1200 -12.45 -32.82 -53.59
CA ASN A 1200 -13.48 -31.76 -53.75
C ASN A 1200 -14.74 -32.03 -52.88
N LEU A 1201 -15.68 -31.06 -52.92
CA LEU A 1201 -17.11 -31.08 -52.56
C LEU A 1201 -17.50 -30.95 -51.06
N ASP A 1202 -18.46 -30.10 -50.69
CA ASP A 1202 -18.94 -28.88 -51.39
C ASP A 1202 -19.66 -27.90 -50.42
N THR A 1203 -19.95 -26.67 -50.90
CA THR A 1203 -20.97 -25.67 -50.46
C THR A 1203 -21.50 -25.66 -49.00
N ASP A 1204 -21.70 -24.51 -48.33
CA ASP A 1204 -22.47 -23.38 -48.90
C ASP A 1204 -22.37 -22.02 -48.17
N THR A 1205 -22.73 -20.96 -48.90
CA THR A 1205 -23.14 -19.59 -48.50
C THR A 1205 -22.15 -18.59 -47.88
N LYS A 1206 -22.32 -17.34 -48.36
CA LYS A 1206 -21.66 -16.10 -47.93
C LYS A 1206 -22.40 -15.46 -46.72
N THR A 1207 -21.86 -14.33 -46.24
CA THR A 1207 -22.33 -13.49 -45.11
C THR A 1207 -21.95 -14.06 -43.73
N SER A 1208 -21.53 -13.28 -42.72
CA SER A 1208 -21.68 -11.83 -42.53
C SER A 1208 -20.42 -11.17 -41.93
N ARG A 1209 -19.72 -10.33 -42.70
CA ARG A 1209 -19.25 -9.03 -42.19
C ARG A 1209 -20.35 -8.01 -42.53
N GLU A 1210 -20.49 -6.97 -41.71
CA GLU A 1210 -21.63 -6.02 -41.69
C GLU A 1210 -22.99 -6.65 -41.34
N ARG A 1211 -23.32 -6.72 -40.03
CA ARG A 1211 -24.67 -6.50 -39.47
C ARG A 1211 -24.67 -6.53 -37.94
N PHE A 1212 -24.29 -5.42 -37.30
CA PHE A 1212 -24.69 -5.14 -35.90
C PHE A 1212 -25.00 -3.66 -35.65
N HIS A 1213 -25.77 -3.07 -36.57
CA HIS A 1213 -26.50 -1.84 -36.32
C HIS A 1213 -27.99 -2.03 -36.65
N LYS A 1214 -28.83 -1.92 -35.60
CA LYS A 1214 -30.29 -1.69 -35.57
C LYS A 1214 -31.17 -2.49 -36.57
N ALA A 1215 -31.99 -3.43 -36.06
CA ALA A 1215 -33.38 -3.12 -35.63
C ALA A 1215 -34.32 -4.35 -35.50
N ARG A 1216 -35.33 -4.22 -34.61
CA ARG A 1216 -36.47 -5.12 -34.22
C ARG A 1216 -36.25 -5.91 -32.92
N LEU A 1217 -36.98 -5.73 -31.82
CA LEU A 1217 -38.25 -5.03 -31.48
C LEU A 1217 -39.56 -5.81 -31.81
N SER A 1218 -40.35 -6.09 -30.77
CA SER A 1218 -41.72 -6.69 -30.72
C SER A 1218 -41.83 -8.21 -30.96
N VAL A 1219 -42.81 -8.97 -30.42
CA VAL A 1219 -44.14 -8.64 -29.83
C VAL A 1219 -44.47 -9.49 -28.57
N GLY A 1220 -45.25 -8.95 -27.62
CA GLY A 1220 -46.02 -9.71 -26.59
C GLY A 1220 -45.73 -9.28 -25.13
N ARG A 1221 -46.47 -8.41 -24.41
CA ARG A 1221 -47.84 -7.81 -24.48
C ARG A 1221 -48.93 -8.56 -23.69
N HIS A 1222 -49.66 -7.83 -22.80
CA HIS A 1222 -50.84 -8.17 -21.93
C HIS A 1222 -50.53 -8.27 -20.42
N LEU A 1223 -51.28 -7.68 -19.47
CA LEU A 1223 -52.46 -6.77 -19.45
C LEU A 1223 -52.18 -5.55 -18.51
N ARG A 1224 -52.62 -4.30 -18.77
CA ARG A 1224 -53.99 -3.69 -18.68
C ARG A 1224 -54.52 -3.64 -17.22
N MET A 1225 -55.03 -2.53 -16.66
CA MET A 1225 -55.83 -1.36 -17.15
C MET A 1225 -55.46 -0.06 -16.37
N LYS A 1226 -55.97 1.19 -16.55
CA LYS A 1226 -56.93 1.92 -17.44
C LYS A 1226 -56.53 3.44 -17.39
N THR A 1227 -56.46 4.24 -18.46
CA THR A 1227 -57.44 5.21 -19.05
C THR A 1227 -58.05 6.28 -18.12
N PRO A 1228 -58.27 7.56 -18.55
CA PRO A 1228 -58.02 8.21 -19.86
C PRO A 1228 -57.27 9.59 -19.69
N ASP A 1229 -57.27 10.66 -20.52
CA ASP A 1229 -57.73 11.00 -21.91
C ASP A 1229 -57.01 12.29 -22.46
N ILE A 1230 -57.34 12.74 -23.69
CA ILE A 1230 -57.44 14.15 -24.26
C ILE A 1230 -56.41 15.24 -23.81
N THR A 1231 -55.70 16.02 -24.67
CA THR A 1231 -55.52 16.15 -26.14
C THR A 1231 -54.20 16.91 -26.46
N ASP A 1232 -53.72 16.81 -27.71
CA ASP A 1232 -52.96 17.74 -28.60
C ASP A 1232 -52.43 19.08 -28.02
N ASP A 1233 -51.28 19.65 -28.43
CA ASP A 1233 -50.54 19.57 -29.72
C ASP A 1233 -49.02 19.70 -29.51
N THR A 1234 -48.16 19.08 -30.33
CA THR A 1234 -46.77 19.55 -30.63
C THR A 1234 -46.01 18.67 -31.64
N MET A 1235 -45.15 19.30 -32.45
CA MET A 1235 -43.94 18.67 -33.00
C MET A 1235 -42.77 19.65 -32.91
N HIS A 1236 -41.89 19.44 -31.92
CA HIS A 1236 -40.52 19.96 -31.93
C HIS A 1236 -39.59 19.14 -31.03
#